data_AF-A0A1H4Q736-F1
#
_entry.id   AF-A0A1H4Q736-F1
#
_cell.length_a   1.000
_cell.length_b   1.000
_cell.length_c   1.000
_cell.angle_alpha   90.00
_cell.angle_beta   90.00
_cell.angle_gamma   90.00
#
_symmetry.space_group_name_H-M   'P 1'
#
loop_
_entity.id
_entity.type
_entity.pdbx_description
1 polymer ?
#
loop_
_entity_poly.entity_id
_entity_poly.type
_entity_poly.pdbx_seq_one_letter_code
_entity_poly.pdbx_strand_id
1 'polypeptide(L)'
;MVDILGGLPGAKALEASVNRLTATARNGFEVLTQGGLETGAKPSQFAVVERSPMYRLRRYFADRAPAPAVDDRPVILLVPPMMVDANVFDVTETNGAVSVLHRAGLDPWVIDFGAPDREEGGLERNLADHVVAISKAIDQVAAVRGRDVHIGGYSQGGMFCYQVAAYRQSRSIASLVTFGSPVDISAGLPLGAPPALVNKGAEFVADHVFNRFYLPSWMVQRGFEMLNPVKAVRSRLDFVRQLHDRDALLPREDQRRFLEADGWVAYAGPAVADLLKQFVVHNRMLTGGFAIDGDAVSLASITSPVLAFVGLSDQIGRPSAVRGILQAAPKAKVYEAQVSAGHFGLVVGSSAGAVTYPTVTQWINWLEGRGPQPENVAVMQPDDGRDVGVNPLVAGLGGIATVGFVAARDVLDAASGAAAGASAVAREVTRGLPKLARLGQLQAHTQVSLGKLLAEQAAADPHGELFLYEDRVHTKHSVNERIDRVVSGLIQVGVRQGEHVGVLMHTRPSALVAMAALSRLGAVAVLLPPGTDYAAALRLGEATSVLTDPEHAEDAAAVAERVLVVGGGDRRDRPGAARQDLGAELVDLEQVDPDNVRIPRWYRPDAGLGRDLAFVMFSEVGGRLRAKRVTNGRWALSAFGTASAARLSQSDTVYCLTPLSHSSGLMTSLGGALAGGSRIALTRDFDPDRFMVEVQRYGVTVVCYTWNLMRAVLDTPGLEIPRYHPVRAFIGSGMSAELSRRVGETFDAQVVEFYASTEGEIVLAKVRGGKPGAKGRRLPGSADVALVDYYFDSGRFVEDGDGFLQEVGDGEVGVLIGRADPDVTHRDVLLRGVFRPGDAWFSTGHLFRRDEDGDYWLVDDVRTVAVTDRGPVYSIPITDVLEQLGQVEQAVVYQVPGDGADGAPRVVAAVTVRGGAELSADEISDAFAGRHGQYPDAVHIVDEVPLTSWYRPRRGALAAAGMPEPGPTSWRFDPDQQRYH
;
A
#
# COMPACT_ATOMS: atom_id res chain seq x y z
N MET A 1 -38.82 -32.01 -71.82
CA MET A 1 -39.05 -30.58 -72.12
C MET A 1 -38.80 -29.83 -70.82
N VAL A 2 -37.66 -29.19 -70.59
CA VAL A 2 -36.98 -28.23 -71.46
C VAL A 2 -35.47 -28.40 -71.27
N ASP A 3 -34.85 -28.97 -72.31
CA ASP A 3 -33.40 -28.97 -72.52
C ASP A 3 -33.04 -27.91 -73.60
N ILE A 4 -33.80 -26.82 -73.61
CA ILE A 4 -33.69 -25.73 -74.58
C ILE A 4 -33.79 -24.42 -73.80
N LEU A 5 -32.67 -23.99 -73.20
CA LEU A 5 -32.36 -22.58 -72.85
C LEU A 5 -30.93 -22.45 -72.25
N GLY A 6 -29.99 -23.31 -72.66
CA GLY A 6 -28.57 -23.08 -72.44
C GLY A 6 -28.05 -22.02 -73.41
N GLY A 7 -28.14 -20.73 -73.05
CA GLY A 7 -27.58 -19.69 -73.94
C GLY A 7 -27.84 -18.22 -73.63
N LEU A 8 -28.36 -17.84 -72.45
CA LEU A 8 -28.52 -16.42 -72.09
C LEU A 8 -27.56 -16.04 -70.94
N PRO A 9 -26.79 -14.93 -71.05
CA PRO A 9 -25.90 -14.43 -69.99
C PRO A 9 -26.59 -14.12 -68.65
N GLY A 10 -27.93 -14.18 -68.57
CA GLY A 10 -28.73 -13.93 -67.37
C GLY A 10 -29.38 -15.17 -66.72
N ALA A 11 -29.43 -16.33 -67.39
CA ALA A 11 -30.14 -17.50 -66.84
C ALA A 11 -29.44 -18.09 -65.59
N LYS A 12 -28.10 -18.20 -65.65
CA LYS A 12 -27.28 -18.58 -64.49
C LYS A 12 -27.33 -17.56 -63.36
N ALA A 13 -27.50 -16.28 -63.67
CA ALA A 13 -27.61 -15.22 -62.66
C ALA A 13 -28.98 -15.25 -61.96
N LEU A 14 -30.05 -15.57 -62.69
CA LEU A 14 -31.40 -15.73 -62.15
C LEU A 14 -31.50 -16.98 -61.26
N GLU A 15 -30.94 -18.09 -61.72
CA GLU A 15 -30.87 -19.36 -60.99
C GLU A 15 -30.02 -19.23 -59.71
N ALA A 16 -28.86 -18.56 -59.79
CA ALA A 16 -28.05 -18.24 -58.62
C ALA A 16 -28.77 -17.30 -57.62
N SER A 17 -29.59 -16.36 -58.11
CA SER A 17 -30.37 -15.46 -57.25
C SER A 17 -31.52 -16.17 -56.53
N VAL A 18 -32.23 -17.06 -57.23
CA VAL A 18 -33.29 -17.91 -56.65
C VAL A 18 -32.72 -18.89 -55.63
N ASN A 19 -31.56 -19.50 -55.93
CA ASN A 19 -30.86 -20.38 -54.99
C ASN A 19 -30.38 -19.62 -53.74
N ARG A 20 -29.86 -18.39 -53.88
CA ARG A 20 -29.49 -17.55 -52.73
C ARG A 20 -30.69 -17.18 -51.85
N LEU A 21 -31.82 -16.79 -52.45
CA LEU A 21 -33.05 -16.46 -51.73
C LEU A 21 -33.58 -17.67 -50.94
N THR A 22 -33.59 -18.85 -51.58
CA THR A 22 -34.04 -20.10 -50.96
C THR A 22 -33.11 -20.55 -49.84
N ALA A 23 -31.79 -20.47 -50.04
CA ALA A 23 -30.78 -20.75 -49.01
C ALA A 23 -30.89 -19.80 -47.81
N THR A 24 -31.08 -18.49 -48.07
CA THR A 24 -31.29 -17.47 -47.04
C THR A 24 -32.54 -17.76 -46.21
N ALA A 25 -33.66 -18.11 -46.84
CA ALA A 25 -34.91 -18.41 -46.15
C ALA A 25 -34.80 -19.68 -45.29
N ARG A 26 -34.16 -20.74 -45.80
CA ARG A 26 -33.93 -21.99 -45.07
C ARG A 26 -33.00 -21.79 -43.87
N ASN A 27 -31.83 -21.20 -44.09
CA ASN A 27 -30.86 -20.93 -43.03
C ASN A 27 -31.43 -19.91 -42.01
N GLY A 28 -32.21 -18.92 -42.47
CA GLY A 28 -32.88 -17.96 -41.60
C GLY A 28 -33.97 -18.58 -40.73
N PHE A 29 -34.73 -19.54 -41.26
CA PHE A 29 -35.73 -20.29 -40.48
C PHE A 29 -35.09 -21.19 -39.42
N GLU A 30 -33.97 -21.84 -39.75
CA GLU A 30 -33.16 -22.63 -38.81
C GLU A 30 -32.64 -21.74 -37.66
N VAL A 31 -32.05 -20.59 -37.97
CA VAL A 31 -31.56 -19.63 -36.96
C VAL A 31 -32.70 -19.12 -36.07
N LEU A 32 -33.88 -18.83 -36.62
CA LEU A 32 -35.05 -18.36 -35.85
C LEU A 32 -35.62 -19.44 -34.92
N THR A 33 -35.54 -20.71 -35.29
CA THR A 33 -36.14 -21.83 -34.53
C THR A 33 -35.17 -22.47 -33.55
N GLN A 34 -33.88 -22.55 -33.90
CA GLN A 34 -32.83 -23.24 -33.14
C GLN A 34 -31.79 -22.28 -32.54
N GLY A 35 -31.99 -20.96 -32.65
CA GLY A 35 -31.03 -19.95 -32.15
C GLY A 35 -29.71 -19.87 -32.92
N GLY A 36 -29.56 -20.64 -34.01
CA GLY A 36 -28.38 -20.65 -34.88
C GLY A 36 -28.40 -21.81 -35.89
N LEU A 37 -27.30 -22.02 -36.62
CA LEU A 37 -27.14 -23.12 -37.58
C LEU A 37 -26.60 -24.38 -36.88
N GLU A 38 -27.08 -25.57 -37.25
CA GLU A 38 -26.47 -26.83 -36.83
C GLU A 38 -25.09 -27.01 -37.48
N THR A 39 -24.05 -27.07 -36.65
CA THR A 39 -22.64 -27.27 -37.04
C THR A 39 -22.22 -28.74 -37.00
N GLY A 40 -22.96 -29.60 -36.29
CA GLY A 40 -22.60 -31.00 -36.07
C GLY A 40 -21.41 -31.22 -35.14
N ALA A 41 -20.86 -30.14 -34.55
CA ALA A 41 -19.75 -30.19 -33.62
C ALA A 41 -20.17 -30.91 -32.32
N LYS A 42 -19.34 -31.85 -31.86
CA LYS A 42 -19.53 -32.49 -30.55
C LYS A 42 -18.49 -31.94 -29.58
N PRO A 43 -18.87 -31.68 -28.31
CA PRO A 43 -17.90 -31.29 -27.29
C PRO A 43 -16.78 -32.32 -27.18
N SER A 44 -15.56 -31.86 -26.90
CA SER A 44 -14.44 -32.76 -26.67
C SER A 44 -14.73 -33.67 -25.47
N GLN A 45 -14.30 -34.93 -25.55
CA GLN A 45 -14.54 -35.89 -24.47
C GLN A 45 -13.71 -35.50 -23.23
N PHE A 46 -14.35 -35.45 -22.07
CA PHE A 46 -13.68 -35.22 -20.79
C PHE A 46 -14.28 -36.10 -19.68
N ALA A 47 -13.46 -36.37 -18.67
CA ALA A 47 -13.87 -36.98 -17.41
C ALA A 47 -13.82 -35.93 -16.30
N VAL A 48 -14.83 -35.91 -15.42
CA VAL A 48 -14.80 -35.09 -14.20
C VAL A 48 -14.06 -35.89 -13.13
N VAL A 49 -12.83 -35.49 -12.82
CA VAL A 49 -11.94 -36.19 -11.88
C VAL A 49 -12.24 -35.81 -10.43
N GLU A 50 -12.72 -34.58 -10.22
CA GLU A 50 -13.12 -34.09 -8.91
C GLU A 50 -14.36 -33.19 -9.05
N ARG A 51 -15.25 -33.26 -8.06
CA ARG A 51 -16.38 -32.34 -7.91
C ARG A 51 -16.42 -31.84 -6.48
N SER A 52 -16.35 -30.52 -6.33
CA SER A 52 -16.56 -29.80 -5.08
C SER A 52 -17.75 -28.83 -5.23
N PRO A 53 -18.25 -28.25 -4.13
CA PRO A 53 -19.23 -27.17 -4.21
C PRO A 53 -18.75 -25.96 -5.00
N MET A 54 -17.43 -25.76 -5.13
CA MET A 54 -16.84 -24.57 -5.76
C MET A 54 -16.46 -24.81 -7.24
N TYR A 55 -16.07 -26.03 -7.61
CA TYR A 55 -15.62 -26.34 -8.96
C TYR A 55 -15.79 -27.82 -9.35
N ARG A 56 -15.74 -28.06 -10.66
CA ARG A 56 -15.57 -29.38 -11.28
C ARG A 56 -14.24 -29.39 -12.01
N LEU A 57 -13.44 -30.42 -11.82
CA LEU A 57 -12.15 -30.56 -12.47
C LEU A 57 -12.26 -31.51 -13.66
N ARG A 58 -12.16 -30.96 -14.87
CA ARG A 58 -12.31 -31.71 -16.13
C ARG A 58 -10.95 -32.10 -16.68
N ARG A 59 -10.72 -33.40 -16.88
CA ARG A 59 -9.57 -33.92 -17.63
C ARG A 59 -10.02 -34.34 -19.02
N TYR A 60 -9.46 -33.72 -20.05
CA TYR A 60 -9.86 -34.00 -21.43
C TYR A 60 -9.12 -35.23 -21.99
N PHE A 61 -9.82 -36.02 -22.80
CA PHE A 61 -9.30 -37.20 -23.51
C PHE A 61 -8.69 -38.30 -22.62
N ALA A 62 -9.17 -38.45 -21.38
CA ALA A 62 -8.66 -39.40 -20.39
C ALA A 62 -8.66 -40.87 -20.87
N ASP A 63 -9.70 -41.30 -21.57
CA ASP A 63 -9.89 -42.70 -22.01
C ASP A 63 -9.04 -43.10 -23.23
N ARG A 64 -8.37 -42.13 -23.88
CA ARG A 64 -7.44 -42.38 -25.00
C ARG A 64 -5.98 -42.42 -24.56
N ALA A 65 -5.70 -42.23 -23.27
CA ALA A 65 -4.37 -42.39 -22.70
C ALA A 65 -4.08 -43.90 -22.46
N PRO A 66 -2.87 -44.40 -22.79
CA PRO A 66 -2.53 -45.79 -22.50
C PRO A 66 -2.62 -46.10 -21.00
N ALA A 67 -2.88 -47.37 -20.65
CA ALA A 67 -2.78 -47.91 -19.29
C ALA A 67 -1.45 -47.49 -18.61
N PRO A 68 -1.35 -47.48 -17.25
CA PRO A 68 -0.40 -46.68 -16.48
C PRO A 68 1.06 -47.17 -16.53
N ALA A 69 1.66 -47.15 -17.72
CA ALA A 69 3.08 -46.96 -17.91
C ALA A 69 3.28 -45.45 -18.05
N VAL A 70 3.68 -44.80 -16.94
CA VAL A 70 4.04 -43.38 -16.76
C VAL A 70 3.82 -42.52 -18.02
N ASP A 71 2.61 -41.99 -18.16
CA ASP A 71 2.30 -40.97 -19.16
C ASP A 71 3.12 -39.71 -18.80
N ASP A 72 4.26 -39.51 -19.45
CA ASP A 72 5.19 -38.40 -19.19
C ASP A 72 4.81 -37.12 -19.96
N ARG A 73 3.57 -36.98 -20.42
CA ARG A 73 3.13 -35.73 -21.06
C ARG A 73 3.11 -34.58 -20.04
N PRO A 74 3.63 -33.39 -20.39
CA PRO A 74 3.48 -32.21 -19.55
C PRO A 74 1.99 -31.88 -19.39
N VAL A 75 1.62 -31.46 -18.18
CA VAL A 75 0.22 -31.18 -17.81
C VAL A 75 -0.03 -29.68 -17.76
N ILE A 76 -1.17 -29.26 -18.32
CA ILE A 76 -1.62 -27.87 -18.24
C ILE A 76 -3.04 -27.77 -17.67
N LEU A 77 -3.22 -26.93 -16.66
CA LEU A 77 -4.52 -26.58 -16.09
C LEU A 77 -4.97 -25.21 -16.62
N LEU A 78 -6.10 -25.20 -17.33
CA LEU A 78 -6.70 -24.01 -17.92
C LEU A 78 -7.77 -23.41 -17.00
N VAL A 79 -7.68 -22.10 -16.79
CA VAL A 79 -8.50 -21.32 -15.85
C VAL A 79 -9.33 -20.28 -16.61
N PRO A 80 -10.68 -20.40 -16.62
CA PRO A 80 -11.55 -19.44 -17.28
C PRO A 80 -11.79 -18.18 -16.42
N PRO A 81 -12.24 -17.07 -17.02
CA PRO A 81 -12.82 -15.93 -16.27
C PRO A 81 -14.07 -16.34 -15.49
N MET A 82 -14.39 -15.64 -14.39
CA MET A 82 -15.60 -15.91 -13.60
C MET A 82 -16.90 -15.73 -14.38
N MET A 83 -16.89 -14.83 -15.37
CA MET A 83 -18.07 -14.44 -16.14
C MET A 83 -18.29 -15.26 -17.41
N VAL A 84 -17.38 -16.19 -17.71
CA VAL A 84 -17.38 -16.97 -18.96
C VAL A 84 -17.43 -18.45 -18.65
N ASP A 85 -18.24 -19.19 -19.41
CA ASP A 85 -18.32 -20.65 -19.28
C ASP A 85 -16.97 -21.33 -19.61
N ALA A 86 -16.64 -22.39 -18.88
CA ALA A 86 -15.40 -23.14 -19.03
C ALA A 86 -15.18 -23.70 -20.46
N ASN A 87 -16.25 -23.86 -21.24
CA ASN A 87 -16.21 -24.25 -22.64
C ASN A 87 -15.54 -23.21 -23.56
N VAL A 88 -15.13 -22.04 -23.05
CA VAL A 88 -14.26 -21.10 -23.78
C VAL A 88 -12.99 -21.75 -24.34
N PHE A 89 -12.50 -22.81 -23.68
CA PHE A 89 -11.34 -23.58 -24.14
C PHE A 89 -11.68 -24.72 -25.12
N ASP A 90 -12.97 -24.95 -25.39
CA ASP A 90 -13.48 -26.05 -26.23
C ASP A 90 -14.63 -25.58 -27.16
N VAL A 91 -14.62 -24.30 -27.57
CA VAL A 91 -15.69 -23.72 -28.41
C VAL A 91 -15.78 -24.40 -29.78
N THR A 92 -14.65 -24.86 -30.32
CA THR A 92 -14.62 -25.58 -31.61
C THR A 92 -13.86 -26.89 -31.43
N GLU A 93 -14.43 -28.00 -31.88
CA GLU A 93 -13.85 -29.33 -31.71
C GLU A 93 -12.42 -29.43 -32.29
N THR A 94 -12.18 -28.79 -33.43
CA THR A 94 -10.90 -28.87 -34.16
C THR A 94 -9.88 -27.82 -33.76
N ASN A 95 -10.29 -26.60 -33.38
CA ASN A 95 -9.38 -25.48 -33.09
C ASN A 95 -9.45 -25.00 -31.62
N GLY A 96 -10.21 -25.69 -30.77
CA GLY A 96 -10.26 -25.42 -29.33
C GLY A 96 -8.93 -25.70 -28.64
N ALA A 97 -8.68 -25.01 -27.53
CA ALA A 97 -7.45 -25.12 -26.75
C ALA A 97 -7.15 -26.58 -26.39
N VAL A 98 -8.14 -27.27 -25.81
CA VAL A 98 -7.97 -28.64 -25.32
C VAL A 98 -7.58 -29.60 -26.45
N SER A 99 -8.19 -29.47 -27.62
CA SER A 99 -7.88 -30.30 -28.79
C SER A 99 -6.50 -30.00 -29.37
N VAL A 100 -6.12 -28.72 -29.50
CA VAL A 100 -4.81 -28.33 -30.05
C VAL A 100 -3.69 -28.78 -29.11
N LEU A 101 -3.81 -28.51 -27.81
CA LEU A 101 -2.82 -28.88 -26.80
C LEU A 101 -2.67 -30.41 -26.71
N HIS A 102 -3.78 -31.16 -26.73
CA HIS A 102 -3.74 -32.62 -26.69
C HIS A 102 -3.04 -33.22 -27.91
N ARG A 103 -3.38 -32.76 -29.13
CA ARG A 103 -2.71 -33.22 -30.37
C ARG A 103 -1.23 -32.90 -30.40
N ALA A 104 -0.83 -31.83 -29.71
CA ALA A 104 0.56 -31.41 -29.61
C ALA A 104 1.33 -32.08 -28.45
N GLY A 105 0.72 -33.06 -27.77
CA GLY A 105 1.39 -33.92 -26.79
C GLY A 105 1.26 -33.48 -25.33
N LEU A 106 0.37 -32.54 -25.01
CA LEU A 106 0.08 -32.12 -23.63
C LEU A 106 -1.12 -32.87 -23.05
N ASP A 107 -1.25 -32.86 -21.71
CA ASP A 107 -2.43 -33.34 -20.98
C ASP A 107 -3.26 -32.12 -20.50
N PRO A 108 -4.32 -31.72 -21.22
CA PRO A 108 -5.11 -30.53 -20.89
C PRO A 108 -6.20 -30.81 -19.86
N TRP A 109 -6.22 -29.99 -18.82
CA TRP A 109 -7.21 -29.96 -17.76
C TRP A 109 -7.90 -28.60 -17.72
N VAL A 110 -9.16 -28.55 -17.31
CA VAL A 110 -9.92 -27.30 -17.16
C VAL A 110 -10.61 -27.30 -15.81
N ILE A 111 -10.44 -26.22 -15.03
CA ILE A 111 -11.27 -25.97 -13.85
C ILE A 111 -12.57 -25.28 -14.30
N ASP A 112 -13.70 -25.85 -13.89
CA ASP A 112 -15.03 -25.35 -14.20
C ASP A 112 -15.73 -24.89 -12.91
N PHE A 113 -15.89 -23.58 -12.73
CA PHE A 113 -16.54 -22.99 -11.57
C PHE A 113 -18.07 -23.16 -11.57
N GLY A 114 -18.66 -23.58 -12.70
CA GLY A 114 -20.10 -23.63 -12.89
C GLY A 114 -20.75 -22.25 -12.98
N ALA A 115 -22.08 -22.23 -13.02
CA ALA A 115 -22.87 -21.00 -13.05
C ALA A 115 -23.30 -20.64 -11.61
N PRO A 116 -22.86 -19.50 -11.04
CA PRO A 116 -23.13 -19.14 -9.65
C PRO A 116 -24.62 -19.13 -9.25
N ASP A 117 -25.50 -18.79 -10.18
CA ASP A 117 -26.96 -18.76 -9.97
C ASP A 117 -27.62 -20.14 -9.95
N ARG A 118 -26.88 -21.20 -10.32
CA ARG A 118 -27.35 -22.59 -10.38
C ARG A 118 -26.65 -23.51 -9.39
N GLU A 119 -25.64 -23.02 -8.69
CA GLU A 119 -24.87 -23.77 -7.70
C GLU A 119 -25.24 -23.28 -6.29
N GLU A 120 -25.39 -24.19 -5.34
CA GLU A 120 -25.68 -23.85 -3.94
C GLU A 120 -24.51 -23.06 -3.33
N GLY A 121 -24.81 -21.93 -2.69
CA GLY A 121 -23.78 -21.02 -2.17
C GLY A 121 -23.00 -20.26 -3.26
N GLY A 122 -23.41 -20.36 -4.54
CA GLY A 122 -22.67 -19.81 -5.67
C GLY A 122 -22.65 -18.28 -5.72
N LEU A 123 -23.72 -17.61 -5.26
CA LEU A 123 -23.85 -16.16 -5.30
C LEU A 123 -23.10 -15.45 -4.16
N GLU A 124 -22.73 -16.19 -3.13
CA GLU A 124 -21.98 -15.76 -1.96
C GLU A 124 -20.46 -15.84 -2.17
N ARG A 125 -20.01 -16.53 -3.23
CA ARG A 125 -18.59 -16.71 -3.55
C ARG A 125 -17.89 -15.36 -3.72
N ASN A 126 -16.70 -15.25 -3.14
CA ASN A 126 -15.82 -14.10 -3.25
C ASN A 126 -14.59 -14.40 -4.12
N LEU A 127 -13.68 -13.44 -4.21
CA LEU A 127 -12.49 -13.57 -5.04
C LEU A 127 -11.47 -14.60 -4.51
N ALA A 128 -11.28 -14.63 -3.19
CA ALA A 128 -10.37 -15.57 -2.53
C ALA A 128 -10.82 -17.03 -2.71
N ASP A 129 -12.14 -17.30 -2.70
CA ASP A 129 -12.69 -18.64 -2.90
C ASP A 129 -12.24 -19.25 -4.24
N HIS A 130 -12.16 -18.43 -5.30
CA HIS A 130 -11.70 -18.86 -6.62
C HIS A 130 -10.20 -19.18 -6.62
N VAL A 131 -9.39 -18.37 -5.94
CA VAL A 131 -7.94 -18.62 -5.81
C VAL A 131 -7.67 -19.90 -5.03
N VAL A 132 -8.38 -20.11 -3.91
CA VAL A 132 -8.28 -21.34 -3.10
C VAL A 132 -8.76 -22.56 -3.89
N ALA A 133 -9.82 -22.43 -4.68
CA ALA A 133 -10.29 -23.50 -5.57
C ALA A 133 -9.24 -23.92 -6.60
N ILE A 134 -8.60 -22.96 -7.26
CA ILE A 134 -7.51 -23.25 -8.21
C ILE A 134 -6.32 -23.87 -7.48
N SER A 135 -6.00 -23.40 -6.28
CA SER A 135 -4.92 -23.98 -5.46
C SER A 135 -5.18 -25.47 -5.18
N LYS A 136 -6.40 -25.83 -4.78
CA LYS A 136 -6.81 -27.23 -4.57
C LYS A 136 -6.78 -28.05 -5.86
N ALA A 137 -7.23 -27.47 -6.98
CA ALA A 137 -7.14 -28.12 -8.28
C ALA A 137 -5.69 -28.40 -8.70
N ILE A 138 -4.75 -27.50 -8.43
CA ILE A 138 -3.32 -27.72 -8.67
C ILE A 138 -2.82 -28.90 -7.83
N ASP A 139 -3.15 -28.96 -6.54
CA ASP A 139 -2.78 -30.10 -5.68
C ASP A 139 -3.31 -31.43 -6.24
N GLN A 140 -4.55 -31.44 -6.70
CA GLN A 140 -5.16 -32.65 -7.27
C GLN A 140 -4.51 -33.06 -8.59
N VAL A 141 -4.26 -32.12 -9.51
CA VAL A 141 -3.57 -32.40 -10.78
C VAL A 141 -2.15 -32.88 -10.52
N ALA A 142 -1.41 -32.22 -9.63
CA ALA A 142 -0.05 -32.59 -9.26
C ALA A 142 -0.01 -33.99 -8.61
N ALA A 143 -0.98 -34.32 -7.75
CA ALA A 143 -1.09 -35.64 -7.13
C ALA A 143 -1.39 -36.75 -8.15
N VAL A 144 -2.30 -36.49 -9.11
CA VAL A 144 -2.66 -37.46 -10.17
C VAL A 144 -1.50 -37.68 -11.15
N ARG A 145 -0.70 -36.64 -11.43
CA ARG A 145 0.35 -36.67 -12.46
C ARG A 145 1.76 -36.88 -11.90
N GLY A 146 1.95 -36.70 -10.60
CA GLY A 146 3.24 -36.84 -9.92
C GLY A 146 4.28 -35.79 -10.34
N ARG A 147 3.83 -34.61 -10.80
CA ARG A 147 4.70 -33.55 -11.33
C ARG A 147 4.07 -32.16 -11.16
N ASP A 148 4.90 -31.14 -11.29
CA ASP A 148 4.46 -29.74 -11.27
C ASP A 148 3.59 -29.41 -12.49
N VAL A 149 2.69 -28.44 -12.32
CA VAL A 149 1.60 -28.14 -13.25
C VAL A 149 1.88 -26.82 -13.99
N HIS A 150 1.73 -26.81 -15.32
CA HIS A 150 1.63 -25.54 -16.05
C HIS A 150 0.22 -24.97 -15.89
N ILE A 151 0.08 -23.69 -15.60
CA ILE A 151 -1.25 -23.07 -15.46
C ILE A 151 -1.47 -22.01 -16.53
N GLY A 152 -2.62 -22.07 -17.20
CA GLY A 152 -2.99 -21.21 -18.31
C GLY A 152 -4.28 -20.46 -18.04
N GLY A 153 -4.31 -19.13 -18.10
CA GLY A 153 -5.51 -18.37 -17.74
C GLY A 153 -5.87 -17.28 -18.74
N TYR A 154 -7.16 -17.20 -19.11
CA TYR A 154 -7.66 -16.18 -20.02
C TYR A 154 -8.19 -14.97 -19.26
N SER A 155 -7.75 -13.76 -19.61
CA SER A 155 -8.27 -12.51 -19.03
C SER A 155 -8.18 -12.55 -17.51
N GLN A 156 -9.31 -12.41 -16.81
CA GLN A 156 -9.40 -12.59 -15.36
C GLN A 156 -8.93 -13.97 -14.87
N GLY A 157 -9.13 -15.03 -15.64
CA GLY A 157 -8.56 -16.35 -15.37
C GLY A 157 -7.04 -16.32 -15.24
N GLY A 158 -6.35 -15.51 -16.05
CA GLY A 158 -4.91 -15.31 -15.91
C GLY A 158 -4.53 -14.42 -14.73
N MET A 159 -5.39 -13.47 -14.34
CA MET A 159 -5.23 -12.78 -13.05
C MET A 159 -5.28 -13.76 -11.88
N PHE A 160 -6.16 -14.77 -11.94
CA PHE A 160 -6.17 -15.84 -10.93
C PHE A 160 -4.93 -16.72 -10.98
N CYS A 161 -4.39 -17.02 -12.17
CA CYS A 161 -3.12 -17.74 -12.28
C CYS A 161 -1.98 -16.98 -11.57
N TYR A 162 -1.90 -15.66 -11.73
CA TYR A 162 -0.93 -14.85 -10.98
C TYR A 162 -1.16 -14.93 -9.46
N GLN A 163 -2.41 -14.75 -9.02
CA GLN A 163 -2.75 -14.77 -7.59
C GLN A 163 -2.50 -16.14 -6.95
N VAL A 164 -2.86 -17.25 -7.60
CA VAL A 164 -2.64 -18.59 -7.06
C VAL A 164 -1.16 -18.93 -7.04
N ALA A 165 -0.38 -18.48 -8.04
CA ALA A 165 1.06 -18.66 -8.02
C ALA A 165 1.70 -17.87 -6.87
N ALA A 166 1.24 -16.65 -6.62
CA ALA A 166 1.71 -15.87 -5.48
C ALA A 166 1.31 -16.50 -4.13
N TYR A 167 0.04 -16.89 -3.98
CA TYR A 167 -0.50 -17.54 -2.79
C TYR A 167 0.24 -18.85 -2.46
N ARG A 168 0.61 -19.62 -3.50
CA ARG A 168 1.38 -20.86 -3.36
C ARG A 168 2.90 -20.64 -3.35
N GLN A 169 3.39 -19.42 -3.51
CA GLN A 169 4.81 -19.12 -3.74
C GLN A 169 5.41 -20.00 -4.84
N SER A 170 4.69 -20.18 -5.95
CA SER A 170 4.99 -21.06 -7.09
C SER A 170 5.10 -22.56 -6.76
N ARG A 171 4.73 -23.01 -5.56
CA ARG A 171 4.77 -24.44 -5.19
C ARG A 171 3.87 -25.28 -6.09
N SER A 172 4.46 -26.31 -6.70
CA SER A 172 3.83 -27.22 -7.66
C SER A 172 3.40 -26.57 -8.98
N ILE A 173 3.98 -25.43 -9.34
CA ILE A 173 3.69 -24.70 -10.58
C ILE A 173 4.95 -24.64 -11.44
N ALA A 174 4.92 -25.28 -12.60
CA ALA A 174 6.04 -25.34 -13.52
C ALA A 174 6.20 -24.03 -14.33
N SER A 175 5.10 -23.46 -14.82
CA SER A 175 5.07 -22.12 -15.42
C SER A 175 3.65 -21.55 -15.52
N LEU A 176 3.56 -20.25 -15.75
CA LEU A 176 2.32 -19.54 -16.01
C LEU A 176 2.21 -19.13 -17.48
N VAL A 177 1.00 -19.23 -18.02
CA VAL A 177 0.64 -18.72 -19.34
C VAL A 177 -0.62 -17.87 -19.22
N THR A 178 -0.57 -16.59 -19.61
CA THR A 178 -1.72 -15.70 -19.50
C THR A 178 -2.11 -15.11 -20.84
N PHE A 179 -3.42 -14.92 -21.07
CA PHE A 179 -3.95 -14.41 -22.33
C PHE A 179 -4.68 -13.09 -22.11
N GLY A 180 -4.01 -11.96 -22.41
CA GLY A 180 -4.58 -10.62 -22.27
C GLY A 180 -4.97 -10.28 -20.82
N SER A 181 -4.22 -10.77 -19.85
CA SER A 181 -4.52 -10.63 -18.42
C SER A 181 -3.84 -9.38 -17.84
N PRO A 182 -4.60 -8.32 -17.50
CA PRO A 182 -4.01 -7.09 -16.98
C PRO A 182 -3.51 -7.26 -15.54
N VAL A 183 -2.40 -6.60 -15.23
CA VAL A 183 -1.85 -6.45 -13.87
C VAL A 183 -1.96 -5.00 -13.41
N ASP A 184 -1.64 -4.04 -14.28
CA ASP A 184 -1.82 -2.62 -13.99
C ASP A 184 -3.11 -2.10 -14.61
N ILE A 185 -4.17 -2.03 -13.81
CA ILE A 185 -5.49 -1.57 -14.28
C ILE A 185 -5.51 -0.04 -14.46
N SER A 186 -4.58 0.69 -13.83
CA SER A 186 -4.50 2.16 -13.95
C SER A 186 -4.07 2.61 -15.35
N ALA A 187 -3.24 1.82 -16.03
CA ALA A 187 -2.87 2.01 -17.44
C ALA A 187 -4.02 1.75 -18.43
N GLY A 188 -5.13 1.14 -17.98
CA GLY A 188 -6.25 0.68 -18.79
C GLY A 188 -7.46 1.62 -18.89
N LEU A 189 -7.48 2.75 -18.18
CA LEU A 189 -8.69 3.57 -18.05
C LEU A 189 -9.14 4.19 -19.40
N PRO A 190 -10.44 4.18 -19.74
CA PRO A 190 -10.95 4.82 -20.94
C PRO A 190 -11.04 6.34 -20.76
N LEU A 191 -10.57 7.08 -21.76
CA LEU A 191 -10.79 8.53 -21.96
C LEU A 191 -10.39 9.45 -20.78
N GLY A 192 -9.08 9.57 -20.49
CA GLY A 192 -8.51 10.75 -19.80
C GLY A 192 -9.14 11.16 -18.44
N ALA A 193 -9.96 10.30 -17.84
CA ALA A 193 -10.65 10.59 -16.60
C ALA A 193 -9.66 10.47 -15.44
N PRO A 194 -9.59 11.45 -14.53
CA PRO A 194 -8.67 11.41 -13.40
C PRO A 194 -8.93 10.14 -12.55
N PRO A 195 -7.90 9.34 -12.19
CA PRO A 195 -8.04 8.08 -11.45
C PRO A 195 -8.92 8.19 -10.19
N ALA A 196 -8.88 9.37 -9.56
CA ALA A 196 -9.69 9.75 -8.41
C ALA A 196 -11.23 9.65 -8.59
N LEU A 197 -11.75 9.97 -9.78
CA LEU A 197 -13.19 9.95 -10.08
C LEU A 197 -13.67 8.53 -10.34
N VAL A 198 -12.84 7.74 -11.02
CA VAL A 198 -13.09 6.32 -11.28
C VAL A 198 -13.10 5.55 -9.96
N ASN A 199 -12.14 5.81 -9.06
CA ASN A 199 -12.07 5.13 -7.77
C ASN A 199 -13.33 5.39 -6.90
N LYS A 200 -13.83 6.63 -6.80
CA LYS A 200 -15.06 6.92 -6.04
C LYS A 200 -16.31 6.28 -6.65
N GLY A 201 -16.42 6.31 -7.98
CA GLY A 201 -17.52 5.65 -8.69
C GLY A 201 -17.48 4.14 -8.50
N ALA A 202 -16.30 3.54 -8.62
CA ALA A 202 -16.09 2.11 -8.42
C ALA A 202 -16.31 1.67 -6.96
N GLU A 203 -15.82 2.44 -5.97
CA GLU A 203 -16.09 2.20 -4.54
C GLU A 203 -17.59 2.27 -4.24
N PHE A 204 -18.26 3.35 -4.67
CA PHE A 204 -19.69 3.49 -4.46
C PHE A 204 -20.48 2.32 -5.06
N VAL A 205 -20.16 1.94 -6.30
CA VAL A 205 -20.80 0.84 -6.99
C VAL A 205 -20.48 -0.51 -6.33
N ALA A 206 -19.24 -0.76 -5.91
CA ALA A 206 -18.86 -1.96 -5.19
C ALA A 206 -19.61 -2.09 -3.85
N ASP A 207 -19.63 -1.01 -3.05
CA ASP A 207 -20.22 -1.01 -1.71
C ASP A 207 -21.75 -1.01 -1.71
N HIS A 208 -22.39 -0.31 -2.65
CA HIS A 208 -23.83 -0.07 -2.60
C HIS A 208 -24.63 -0.85 -3.64
N VAL A 209 -24.00 -1.29 -4.74
CA VAL A 209 -24.68 -2.00 -5.83
C VAL A 209 -24.26 -3.47 -5.84
N PHE A 210 -22.98 -3.79 -6.01
CA PHE A 210 -22.56 -5.19 -6.20
C PHE A 210 -22.54 -6.01 -4.91
N ASN A 211 -22.26 -5.41 -3.75
CA ASN A 211 -22.40 -6.12 -2.47
C ASN A 211 -23.84 -6.52 -2.12
N ARG A 212 -24.85 -6.00 -2.83
CA ARG A 212 -26.28 -6.28 -2.59
C ARG A 212 -26.98 -6.96 -3.75
N PHE A 213 -26.37 -6.97 -4.93
CA PHE A 213 -26.97 -7.50 -6.17
C PHE A 213 -25.92 -8.26 -6.99
N TYR A 214 -26.27 -9.45 -7.46
CA TYR A 214 -25.49 -10.18 -8.46
C TYR A 214 -25.85 -9.72 -9.87
N LEU A 215 -24.95 -9.93 -10.84
CA LEU A 215 -25.23 -9.62 -12.25
C LEU A 215 -25.74 -10.87 -12.97
N PRO A 216 -26.97 -10.88 -13.51
CA PRO A 216 -27.45 -11.97 -14.34
C PRO A 216 -26.63 -12.11 -15.63
N SER A 217 -26.53 -13.32 -16.19
CA SER A 217 -25.75 -13.62 -17.39
C SER A 217 -26.08 -12.72 -18.60
N TRP A 218 -27.37 -12.40 -18.82
CA TRP A 218 -27.80 -11.51 -19.91
C TRP A 218 -27.27 -10.08 -19.76
N MET A 219 -27.09 -9.58 -18.53
CA MET A 219 -26.58 -8.24 -18.27
C MET A 219 -25.08 -8.17 -18.49
N VAL A 220 -24.36 -9.21 -18.06
CA VAL A 220 -22.92 -9.40 -18.32
C VAL A 220 -22.65 -9.41 -19.83
N GLN A 221 -23.43 -10.21 -20.58
CA GLN A 221 -23.35 -10.28 -22.03
C GLN A 221 -23.55 -8.90 -22.69
N ARG A 222 -24.61 -8.17 -22.31
CA ARG A 222 -24.90 -6.84 -22.86
C ARG A 222 -23.80 -5.84 -22.52
N GLY A 223 -23.23 -5.90 -21.32
CA GLY A 223 -22.07 -5.11 -20.94
C GLY A 223 -20.86 -5.34 -21.86
N PHE A 224 -20.58 -6.61 -22.20
CA PHE A 224 -19.49 -6.95 -23.12
C PHE A 224 -19.74 -6.45 -24.56
N GLU A 225 -20.98 -6.54 -25.07
CA GLU A 225 -21.34 -5.99 -26.39
C GLU A 225 -21.09 -4.48 -26.48
N MET A 226 -21.31 -3.74 -25.39
CA MET A 226 -21.13 -2.28 -25.34
C MET A 226 -19.67 -1.84 -25.38
N LEU A 227 -18.70 -2.74 -25.17
CA LEU A 227 -17.27 -2.42 -25.29
C LEU A 227 -16.84 -2.20 -26.75
N ASN A 228 -17.54 -2.79 -27.73
CA ASN A 228 -17.31 -2.52 -29.15
C ASN A 228 -18.62 -2.58 -29.96
N PRO A 229 -19.50 -1.59 -29.78
CA PRO A 229 -20.87 -1.65 -30.29
C PRO A 229 -20.93 -1.66 -31.82
N VAL A 230 -19.99 -0.96 -32.47
CA VAL A 230 -19.89 -0.92 -33.94
C VAL A 230 -19.54 -2.30 -34.51
N LYS A 231 -18.58 -3.01 -33.89
CA LYS A 231 -18.20 -4.36 -34.33
C LYS A 231 -19.33 -5.36 -34.10
N ALA A 232 -20.02 -5.28 -32.96
CA ALA A 232 -21.17 -6.14 -32.66
C ALA A 232 -22.28 -5.96 -33.71
N VAL A 233 -22.69 -4.72 -34.00
CA VAL A 233 -23.71 -4.42 -35.03
C VAL A 233 -23.25 -4.84 -36.43
N ARG A 234 -21.99 -4.56 -36.79
CA ARG A 234 -21.43 -4.96 -38.07
C ARG A 234 -21.42 -6.48 -38.24
N SER A 235 -21.04 -7.24 -37.21
CA SER A 235 -21.02 -8.70 -37.25
C SER A 235 -22.42 -9.30 -37.47
N ARG A 236 -23.45 -8.71 -36.85
CA ARG A 236 -24.85 -9.10 -37.06
C ARG A 236 -25.35 -8.80 -38.47
N LEU A 237 -24.99 -7.63 -39.01
CA LEU A 237 -25.32 -7.26 -40.39
C LEU A 237 -24.60 -8.15 -41.40
N ASP A 238 -23.33 -8.47 -41.17
CA ASP A 238 -22.52 -9.32 -42.04
C ASP A 238 -23.03 -10.78 -42.01
N PHE A 239 -23.43 -11.29 -40.83
CA PHE A 239 -24.09 -12.60 -40.69
C PHE A 239 -25.39 -12.66 -41.50
N VAL A 240 -26.26 -11.66 -41.36
CA VAL A 240 -27.53 -11.59 -42.10
C VAL A 240 -27.29 -11.51 -43.61
N ARG A 241 -26.26 -10.77 -44.04
CA ARG A 241 -25.87 -10.69 -45.46
C ARG A 241 -25.33 -12.02 -45.99
N GLN A 242 -24.69 -12.83 -45.16
CA GLN A 242 -24.07 -14.10 -45.53
C GLN A 242 -24.98 -15.32 -45.30
N LEU A 243 -26.23 -15.15 -44.83
CA LEU A 243 -27.19 -16.26 -44.64
C LEU A 243 -27.41 -17.16 -45.86
N HIS A 244 -27.09 -16.68 -47.06
CA HIS A 244 -27.14 -17.47 -48.30
C HIS A 244 -25.97 -18.44 -48.48
N ASP A 245 -24.88 -18.28 -47.74
CA ASP A 245 -23.62 -19.01 -47.86
C ASP A 245 -23.32 -19.76 -46.56
N ARG A 246 -23.83 -21.00 -46.47
CA ARG A 246 -23.72 -21.83 -45.28
C ARG A 246 -22.26 -22.19 -45.00
N ASP A 247 -21.47 -22.48 -46.01
CA ASP A 247 -20.07 -22.92 -45.87
C ASP A 247 -19.16 -21.80 -45.33
N ALA A 248 -19.48 -20.54 -45.62
CA ALA A 248 -18.79 -19.38 -45.05
C ALA A 248 -19.16 -19.11 -43.57
N LEU A 249 -20.36 -19.49 -43.15
CA LEU A 249 -20.90 -19.24 -41.82
C LEU A 249 -20.59 -20.35 -40.81
N LEU A 250 -20.64 -21.62 -41.23
CA LEU A 250 -20.45 -22.79 -40.37
C LEU A 250 -19.17 -22.72 -39.51
N PRO A 251 -17.98 -22.35 -40.05
CA PRO A 251 -16.75 -22.30 -39.27
C PRO A 251 -16.74 -21.23 -38.16
N ARG A 252 -17.66 -20.25 -38.22
CA ARG A 252 -17.76 -19.13 -37.26
C ARG A 252 -19.00 -19.24 -36.36
N GLU A 253 -19.87 -20.19 -36.62
CA GLU A 253 -21.18 -20.28 -35.98
C GLU A 253 -21.08 -20.68 -34.50
N ASP A 254 -20.25 -21.66 -34.15
CA ASP A 254 -20.05 -22.06 -32.75
C ASP A 254 -19.45 -20.90 -31.93
N GLN A 255 -18.54 -20.13 -32.53
CA GLN A 255 -17.99 -18.90 -31.94
C GLN A 255 -19.08 -17.83 -31.73
N ARG A 256 -19.96 -17.64 -32.72
CA ARG A 256 -21.07 -16.69 -32.64
C ARG A 256 -22.05 -17.08 -31.53
N ARG A 257 -22.52 -18.33 -31.52
CA ARG A 257 -23.45 -18.86 -30.50
C ARG A 257 -22.90 -18.71 -29.08
N PHE A 258 -21.62 -19.02 -28.90
CA PHE A 258 -20.96 -18.83 -27.60
C PHE A 258 -20.98 -17.36 -27.15
N LEU A 259 -20.67 -16.42 -28.04
CA LEU A 259 -20.67 -14.98 -27.70
C LEU A 259 -22.10 -14.39 -27.53
N GLU A 260 -23.06 -14.88 -28.31
CA GLU A 260 -24.42 -14.32 -28.38
C GLU A 260 -25.45 -15.04 -27.50
N ALA A 261 -25.12 -16.16 -26.86
CA ALA A 261 -26.01 -16.81 -25.92
C ALA A 261 -25.27 -17.61 -24.84
N ASP A 262 -24.51 -18.63 -25.23
CA ASP A 262 -24.20 -19.75 -24.34
C ASP A 262 -22.96 -19.57 -23.46
N GLY A 263 -22.12 -18.58 -23.75
CA GLY A 263 -20.81 -18.41 -23.12
C GLY A 263 -20.79 -17.60 -21.82
N TRP A 264 -21.93 -17.09 -21.36
CA TRP A 264 -21.99 -16.16 -20.23
C TRP A 264 -22.67 -16.78 -19.00
N VAL A 265 -22.02 -16.65 -17.85
CA VAL A 265 -22.57 -17.09 -16.55
C VAL A 265 -22.89 -15.89 -15.66
N ALA A 266 -23.74 -16.10 -14.65
CA ALA A 266 -24.04 -15.07 -13.66
C ALA A 266 -22.77 -14.67 -12.89
N TYR A 267 -22.74 -13.44 -12.40
CA TYR A 267 -21.60 -12.89 -11.70
C TYR A 267 -21.93 -12.65 -10.21
N ALA A 268 -21.25 -13.38 -9.32
CA ALA A 268 -21.43 -13.22 -7.87
C ALA A 268 -21.08 -11.79 -7.42
N GLY A 269 -21.99 -11.14 -6.71
CA GLY A 269 -21.85 -9.77 -6.25
C GLY A 269 -20.58 -9.52 -5.40
N PRO A 270 -20.32 -10.34 -4.37
CA PRO A 270 -19.12 -10.23 -3.54
C PRO A 270 -17.82 -10.34 -4.35
N ALA A 271 -17.72 -11.31 -5.27
CA ALA A 271 -16.52 -11.48 -6.10
C ALA A 271 -16.26 -10.28 -7.04
N VAL A 272 -17.32 -9.64 -7.56
CA VAL A 272 -17.20 -8.41 -8.37
C VAL A 272 -16.75 -7.24 -7.49
N ALA A 273 -17.34 -7.10 -6.30
CA ALA A 273 -16.97 -6.05 -5.36
C ALA A 273 -15.50 -6.16 -4.94
N ASP A 274 -15.02 -7.36 -4.63
CA ASP A 274 -13.63 -7.64 -4.30
C ASP A 274 -12.69 -7.32 -5.45
N LEU A 275 -13.02 -7.76 -6.67
CA LEU A 275 -12.22 -7.47 -7.86
C LEU A 275 -12.10 -5.96 -8.09
N LEU A 276 -13.21 -5.23 -7.98
CA LEU A 276 -13.23 -3.77 -8.12
C LEU A 276 -12.39 -3.10 -7.03
N LYS A 277 -12.60 -3.46 -5.77
CA LYS A 277 -11.86 -2.87 -4.64
C LYS A 277 -10.37 -3.17 -4.75
N GLN A 278 -10.00 -4.45 -4.76
CA GLN A 278 -8.61 -4.86 -4.65
C GLN A 278 -7.80 -4.45 -5.89
N PHE A 279 -8.35 -4.54 -7.10
CA PHE A 279 -7.55 -4.42 -8.32
C PHE A 279 -7.86 -3.16 -9.13
N VAL A 280 -9.08 -2.63 -9.09
CA VAL A 280 -9.40 -1.38 -9.79
C VAL A 280 -9.12 -0.17 -8.90
N VAL A 281 -9.64 -0.17 -7.68
CA VAL A 281 -9.52 0.97 -6.75
C VAL A 281 -8.12 1.01 -6.15
N HIS A 282 -7.59 -0.14 -5.74
CA HIS A 282 -6.33 -0.21 -4.99
C HIS A 282 -5.13 -0.70 -5.82
N ASN A 283 -5.35 -1.21 -7.04
CA ASN A 283 -4.31 -1.74 -7.94
C ASN A 283 -3.36 -2.75 -7.26
N ARG A 284 -3.87 -3.58 -6.34
CA ARG A 284 -3.07 -4.48 -5.47
C ARG A 284 -2.35 -5.61 -6.21
N MET A 285 -2.74 -5.90 -7.45
CA MET A 285 -1.98 -6.77 -8.33
C MET A 285 -0.58 -6.21 -8.60
N LEU A 286 -0.46 -4.89 -8.74
CA LEU A 286 0.82 -4.21 -8.94
C LEU A 286 1.48 -3.81 -7.62
N THR A 287 0.71 -3.25 -6.69
CA THR A 287 1.26 -2.69 -5.44
C THR A 287 1.55 -3.74 -4.38
N GLY A 288 0.91 -4.91 -4.43
CA GLY A 288 1.05 -5.98 -3.44
C GLY A 288 0.10 -5.85 -2.24
N GLY A 289 0.22 -6.80 -1.31
CA GLY A 289 -0.56 -6.85 -0.07
C GLY A 289 -2.06 -7.09 -0.27
N PHE A 290 -2.47 -7.90 -1.24
CA PHE A 290 -3.86 -8.34 -1.33
C PHE A 290 -4.11 -9.53 -0.38
N ALA A 291 -5.34 -9.68 0.09
CA ALA A 291 -5.70 -10.70 1.06
C ALA A 291 -6.36 -11.91 0.37
N ILE A 292 -5.83 -13.12 0.59
CA ILE A 292 -6.41 -14.39 0.15
C ILE A 292 -6.50 -15.30 1.37
N ASP A 293 -7.72 -15.70 1.76
CA ASP A 293 -7.95 -16.61 2.89
C ASP A 293 -7.30 -16.15 4.22
N GLY A 294 -7.29 -14.83 4.44
CA GLY A 294 -6.66 -14.22 5.61
C GLY A 294 -5.13 -14.11 5.53
N ASP A 295 -4.50 -14.51 4.42
CA ASP A 295 -3.07 -14.37 4.19
C ASP A 295 -2.76 -13.15 3.31
N ALA A 296 -1.68 -12.44 3.65
CA ALA A 296 -1.17 -11.33 2.86
C ALA A 296 -0.32 -11.85 1.68
N VAL A 297 -0.75 -11.56 0.46
CA VAL A 297 -0.16 -12.07 -0.78
C VAL A 297 0.33 -10.92 -1.66
N SER A 298 1.42 -11.17 -2.38
CA SER A 298 1.99 -10.25 -3.36
C SER A 298 2.57 -11.03 -4.54
N LEU A 299 2.40 -10.53 -5.76
CA LEU A 299 2.95 -11.15 -6.97
C LEU A 299 4.49 -11.20 -6.96
N ALA A 300 5.14 -10.42 -6.10
CA ALA A 300 6.59 -10.46 -5.89
C ALA A 300 7.10 -11.81 -5.34
N SER A 301 6.20 -12.69 -4.90
CA SER A 301 6.49 -14.05 -4.48
C SER A 301 6.53 -15.08 -5.61
N ILE A 302 6.12 -14.71 -6.84
CA ILE A 302 6.16 -15.60 -8.00
C ILE A 302 7.62 -15.80 -8.43
N THR A 303 8.04 -17.07 -8.53
CA THR A 303 9.39 -17.46 -8.97
C THR A 303 9.36 -18.29 -10.26
N SER A 304 8.24 -18.95 -10.55
CA SER A 304 8.02 -19.71 -11.77
C SER A 304 8.02 -18.82 -13.02
N PRO A 305 8.53 -19.29 -14.17
CA PRO A 305 8.50 -18.53 -15.44
C PRO A 305 7.08 -18.14 -15.86
N VAL A 306 6.95 -16.93 -16.44
CA VAL A 306 5.67 -16.39 -16.92
C VAL A 306 5.74 -16.12 -18.42
N LEU A 307 4.76 -16.61 -19.19
CA LEU A 307 4.52 -16.21 -20.57
C LEU A 307 3.21 -15.41 -20.66
N ALA A 308 3.31 -14.12 -21.01
CA ALA A 308 2.15 -13.25 -21.20
C ALA A 308 1.88 -13.03 -22.70
N PHE A 309 0.68 -13.42 -23.16
CA PHE A 309 0.22 -13.09 -24.50
C PHE A 309 -0.37 -11.68 -24.52
N VAL A 310 0.19 -10.84 -25.38
CA VAL A 310 -0.18 -9.42 -25.54
C VAL A 310 -0.95 -9.26 -26.85
N GLY A 311 -2.23 -8.91 -26.75
CA GLY A 311 -3.06 -8.59 -27.90
C GLY A 311 -2.84 -7.16 -28.37
N LEU A 312 -2.26 -6.98 -29.55
CA LEU A 312 -1.92 -5.64 -30.07
C LEU A 312 -3.15 -4.77 -30.36
N SER A 313 -4.32 -5.38 -30.52
CA SER A 313 -5.61 -4.68 -30.71
C SER A 313 -6.56 -4.89 -29.53
N ASP A 314 -6.05 -5.34 -28.39
CA ASP A 314 -6.83 -5.56 -27.18
C ASP A 314 -7.10 -4.23 -26.46
N GLN A 315 -8.39 -3.92 -26.27
CA GLN A 315 -8.84 -2.73 -25.55
C GLN A 315 -9.25 -3.03 -24.10
N ILE A 316 -9.38 -4.31 -23.74
CA ILE A 316 -9.72 -4.78 -22.40
C ILE A 316 -8.42 -5.03 -21.63
N GLY A 317 -7.62 -5.99 -22.09
CA GLY A 317 -6.27 -6.23 -21.61
C GLY A 317 -5.26 -5.41 -22.40
N ARG A 318 -5.27 -4.08 -22.22
CA ARG A 318 -4.35 -3.21 -22.97
C ARG A 318 -2.89 -3.67 -22.81
N PRO A 319 -2.05 -3.58 -23.85
CA PRO A 319 -0.66 -4.02 -23.79
C PRO A 319 0.12 -3.53 -22.57
N SER A 320 0.02 -2.23 -22.26
CA SER A 320 0.67 -1.63 -21.09
C SER A 320 0.19 -2.24 -19.76
N ALA A 321 -1.12 -2.48 -19.63
CA ALA A 321 -1.71 -3.10 -18.45
C ALA A 321 -1.25 -4.55 -18.26
N VAL A 322 -1.11 -5.33 -19.35
CA VAL A 322 -0.62 -6.72 -19.33
C VAL A 322 0.87 -6.76 -18.96
N ARG A 323 1.68 -5.85 -19.51
CA ARG A 323 3.12 -5.76 -19.23
C ARG A 323 3.44 -5.35 -17.79
N GLY A 324 2.46 -4.87 -17.02
CA GLY A 324 2.60 -4.62 -15.59
C GLY A 324 3.10 -5.83 -14.79
N ILE A 325 2.94 -7.06 -15.30
CA ILE A 325 3.48 -8.28 -14.66
C ILE A 325 5.00 -8.25 -14.49
N LEU A 326 5.75 -7.62 -15.41
CA LEU A 326 7.19 -7.47 -15.30
C LEU A 326 7.59 -6.72 -14.02
N GLN A 327 6.76 -5.77 -13.61
CA GLN A 327 6.96 -4.96 -12.42
C GLN A 327 6.47 -5.67 -11.16
N ALA A 328 5.32 -6.34 -11.26
CA ALA A 328 4.68 -6.96 -10.10
C ALA A 328 5.36 -8.26 -9.64
N ALA A 329 6.06 -8.96 -10.54
CA ALA A 329 6.74 -10.23 -10.25
C ALA A 329 8.26 -10.14 -10.52
N PRO A 330 9.02 -9.30 -9.79
CA PRO A 330 10.44 -9.06 -10.06
C PRO A 330 11.34 -10.30 -9.93
N LYS A 331 10.90 -11.34 -9.21
CA LYS A 331 11.65 -12.60 -9.04
C LYS A 331 11.38 -13.62 -10.16
N ALA A 332 10.35 -13.39 -10.98
CA ALA A 332 10.00 -14.28 -12.08
C ALA A 332 10.70 -13.86 -13.37
N LYS A 333 11.09 -14.84 -14.20
CA LYS A 333 11.46 -14.56 -15.58
C LYS A 333 10.19 -14.39 -16.41
N VAL A 334 9.96 -13.17 -16.89
CA VAL A 334 8.76 -12.81 -17.65
C VAL A 334 9.05 -12.74 -19.14
N TYR A 335 8.22 -13.41 -19.93
CA TYR A 335 8.29 -13.49 -21.38
C TYR A 335 6.98 -12.95 -21.98
N GLU A 336 7.07 -12.44 -23.20
CA GLU A 336 5.89 -12.02 -23.96
C GLU A 336 5.81 -12.67 -25.34
N ALA A 337 4.58 -12.89 -25.79
CA ALA A 337 4.24 -13.25 -27.17
C ALA A 337 3.18 -12.28 -27.69
N GLN A 338 3.50 -11.55 -28.75
CA GLN A 338 2.59 -10.57 -29.33
C GLN A 338 1.69 -11.21 -30.39
N VAL A 339 0.39 -10.93 -30.33
CA VAL A 339 -0.60 -11.46 -31.29
C VAL A 339 -1.44 -10.32 -31.84
N SER A 340 -1.59 -10.26 -33.16
CA SER A 340 -2.49 -9.33 -33.86
C SER A 340 -3.96 -9.76 -33.72
N ALA A 341 -4.45 -9.72 -32.48
CA ALA A 341 -5.82 -10.04 -32.12
C ALA A 341 -6.34 -9.07 -31.05
N GLY A 342 -7.68 -8.98 -30.95
CA GLY A 342 -8.33 -8.37 -29.78
C GLY A 342 -8.55 -9.42 -28.68
N HIS A 343 -9.04 -8.99 -27.52
CA HIS A 343 -9.16 -9.79 -26.28
C HIS A 343 -9.60 -11.25 -26.49
N PHE A 344 -10.79 -11.44 -27.07
CA PHE A 344 -11.36 -12.78 -27.27
C PHE A 344 -10.61 -13.60 -28.33
N GLY A 345 -10.00 -12.93 -29.31
CA GLY A 345 -9.23 -13.56 -30.39
C GLY A 345 -7.91 -14.19 -29.94
N LEU A 346 -7.45 -13.89 -28.71
CA LEU A 346 -6.29 -14.54 -28.11
C LEU A 346 -6.56 -16.00 -27.78
N VAL A 347 -7.81 -16.35 -27.44
CA VAL A 347 -8.20 -17.68 -26.91
C VAL A 347 -9.18 -18.40 -27.83
N VAL A 348 -10.03 -17.68 -28.55
CA VAL A 348 -11.02 -18.27 -29.46
C VAL A 348 -10.93 -17.63 -30.85
N GLY A 349 -10.78 -18.46 -31.87
CA GLY A 349 -10.73 -18.06 -33.28
C GLY A 349 -9.52 -18.62 -34.02
N SER A 350 -9.39 -18.24 -35.29
CA SER A 350 -8.30 -18.74 -36.16
C SER A 350 -6.91 -18.40 -35.65
N SER A 351 -6.70 -17.18 -35.13
CA SER A 351 -5.42 -16.77 -34.54
C SER A 351 -5.05 -17.60 -33.31
N ALA A 352 -6.02 -17.96 -32.46
CA ALA A 352 -5.77 -18.77 -31.28
C ALA A 352 -5.29 -20.19 -31.65
N GLY A 353 -5.98 -20.83 -32.60
CA GLY A 353 -5.61 -22.16 -33.09
C GLY A 353 -4.32 -22.21 -33.91
N ALA A 354 -4.03 -21.15 -34.69
CA ALA A 354 -2.87 -21.12 -35.58
C ALA A 354 -1.59 -20.57 -34.93
N VAL A 355 -1.71 -19.71 -33.92
CA VAL A 355 -0.56 -19.02 -33.30
C VAL A 355 -0.52 -19.26 -31.79
N THR A 356 -1.56 -18.86 -31.05
CA THR A 356 -1.53 -18.88 -29.57
C THR A 356 -1.21 -20.26 -29.00
N TYR A 357 -2.06 -21.27 -29.24
CA TYR A 357 -1.88 -22.60 -28.64
C TYR A 357 -0.66 -23.37 -29.17
N PRO A 358 -0.29 -23.28 -30.46
CA PRO A 358 1.00 -23.77 -30.93
C PRO A 358 2.19 -23.16 -30.17
N THR A 359 2.20 -21.85 -29.95
CA THR A 359 3.25 -21.17 -29.17
C THR A 359 3.26 -21.63 -27.72
N VAL A 360 2.09 -21.81 -27.07
CA VAL A 360 2.01 -22.38 -25.72
C VAL A 360 2.66 -23.76 -25.64
N THR A 361 2.41 -24.60 -26.65
CA THR A 361 3.00 -25.94 -26.69
C THR A 361 4.51 -25.87 -26.85
N GLN A 362 5.00 -25.07 -27.80
CA GLN A 362 6.44 -24.89 -28.01
C GLN A 362 7.13 -24.34 -26.75
N TRP A 363 6.49 -23.39 -26.07
CA TRP A 363 6.96 -22.81 -24.81
C TRP A 363 7.10 -23.86 -23.70
N ILE A 364 6.05 -24.65 -23.47
CA ILE A 364 6.07 -25.72 -22.47
C ILE A 364 7.14 -26.76 -22.82
N ASN A 365 7.19 -27.20 -24.08
CA ASN A 365 8.22 -28.15 -24.52
C ASN A 365 9.63 -27.60 -24.35
N TRP A 366 9.86 -26.30 -24.56
CA TRP A 366 11.17 -25.69 -24.32
C TRP A 366 11.55 -25.72 -22.84
N LEU A 367 10.66 -25.31 -21.93
CA LEU A 367 10.90 -25.37 -20.49
C LEU A 367 11.12 -26.79 -19.98
N GLU A 368 10.46 -27.76 -20.60
CA GLU A 368 10.58 -29.20 -20.33
C GLU A 368 11.81 -29.85 -20.98
N GLY A 369 12.65 -29.09 -21.71
CA GLY A 369 13.84 -29.62 -22.39
C GLY A 369 13.53 -30.52 -23.60
N ARG A 370 12.31 -30.44 -24.14
CA ARG A 370 11.78 -31.25 -25.25
C ARG A 370 11.79 -30.54 -26.61
N GLY A 371 12.23 -29.28 -26.66
CA GLY A 371 12.27 -28.50 -27.90
C GLY A 371 13.08 -27.19 -27.76
N PRO A 372 13.32 -26.49 -28.88
CA PRO A 372 13.96 -25.17 -28.86
C PRO A 372 13.00 -24.08 -28.35
N GLN A 373 13.56 -22.93 -27.96
CA GLN A 373 12.76 -21.75 -27.60
C GLN A 373 11.89 -21.32 -28.80
N PRO A 374 10.60 -20.97 -28.60
CA PRO A 374 9.75 -20.46 -29.67
C PRO A 374 10.28 -19.14 -30.24
N GLU A 375 10.28 -18.99 -31.56
CA GLU A 375 10.79 -17.78 -32.25
C GLU A 375 9.98 -16.51 -31.91
N ASN A 376 8.68 -16.67 -31.62
CA ASN A 376 7.78 -15.56 -31.31
C ASN A 376 7.66 -15.26 -29.80
N VAL A 377 8.54 -15.83 -28.96
CA VAL A 377 8.59 -15.59 -27.53
C VAL A 377 9.89 -14.91 -27.16
N ALA A 378 9.80 -13.71 -26.60
CA ALA A 378 10.94 -12.92 -26.15
C ALA A 378 10.85 -12.62 -24.64
N VAL A 379 11.99 -12.35 -24.00
CA VAL A 379 12.00 -11.82 -22.63
C VAL A 379 11.35 -10.44 -22.65
N MET A 380 10.34 -10.24 -21.80
CA MET A 380 9.58 -9.01 -21.74
C MET A 380 10.51 -7.86 -21.33
N GLN A 381 10.48 -6.78 -22.10
CA GLN A 381 11.26 -5.58 -21.81
C GLN A 381 10.38 -4.54 -21.10
N PRO A 382 10.98 -3.66 -20.26
CA PRO A 382 10.26 -2.52 -19.70
C PRO A 382 9.63 -1.67 -20.80
N ASP A 383 8.38 -1.24 -20.61
CA ASP A 383 7.71 -0.36 -21.56
C ASP A 383 8.27 1.06 -21.42
N ASP A 384 8.81 1.64 -22.51
CA ASP A 384 9.42 2.98 -22.51
C ASP A 384 8.39 4.13 -22.49
N GLY A 385 7.10 3.80 -22.28
CA GLY A 385 6.00 4.77 -22.27
C GLY A 385 5.65 5.32 -23.67
N ARG A 386 6.24 4.76 -24.73
CA ARG A 386 5.85 5.07 -26.12
C ARG A 386 4.81 4.08 -26.57
N ASP A 387 3.55 4.37 -26.26
CA ASP A 387 2.44 3.76 -26.99
C ASP A 387 2.65 4.04 -28.48
N VAL A 388 3.03 3.01 -29.25
CA VAL A 388 2.95 3.05 -30.71
C VAL A 388 1.47 3.00 -31.04
N GLY A 389 0.82 4.16 -30.92
CA GLY A 389 -0.57 4.34 -31.31
C GLY A 389 -0.69 3.97 -32.78
N VAL A 390 -1.32 2.83 -33.06
CA VAL A 390 -1.81 2.54 -34.40
C VAL A 390 -2.87 3.59 -34.68
N ASN A 391 -2.49 4.56 -35.51
CA ASN A 391 -3.31 5.70 -35.88
C ASN A 391 -4.67 5.20 -36.40
N PRO A 392 -5.80 5.53 -35.74
CA PRO A 392 -7.14 5.05 -36.12
C PRO A 392 -7.53 5.43 -37.57
N LEU A 393 -6.83 6.37 -38.18
CA LEU A 393 -7.02 6.80 -39.56
C LEU A 393 -6.48 5.82 -40.63
N VAL A 394 -5.56 4.92 -40.29
CA VAL A 394 -4.92 4.04 -41.29
C VAL A 394 -5.69 2.73 -41.51
N ALA A 395 -6.62 2.37 -40.61
CA ALA A 395 -7.48 1.18 -40.77
C ALA A 395 -8.83 1.47 -41.47
N GLY A 396 -9.06 2.71 -41.91
CA GLY A 396 -10.35 3.17 -42.43
C GLY A 396 -10.23 4.04 -43.67
N LEU A 397 -9.56 3.57 -44.72
CA LEU A 397 -9.60 4.24 -46.03
C LEU A 397 -10.48 3.45 -47.01
N GLY A 398 -11.72 3.92 -47.15
CA GLY A 398 -12.69 3.47 -48.15
C GLY A 398 -14.10 3.98 -47.88
N GLY A 399 -14.34 5.30 -48.02
CA GLY A 399 -15.70 5.87 -47.95
C GLY A 399 -15.77 7.35 -47.61
N ILE A 400 -15.70 8.19 -48.65
CA ILE A 400 -15.88 9.65 -48.76
C ILE A 400 -16.89 10.30 -47.77
N ALA A 401 -16.47 11.40 -47.10
CA ALA A 401 -17.13 12.73 -47.11
C ALA A 401 -16.35 13.76 -46.25
N THR A 402 -15.56 14.61 -46.91
CA THR A 402 -14.95 15.86 -46.39
C THR A 402 -16.00 16.95 -46.21
N VAL A 403 -16.08 17.61 -45.04
CA VAL A 403 -16.13 19.09 -44.87
C VAL A 403 -15.79 19.46 -43.40
N GLY A 404 -14.68 20.19 -43.23
CA GLY A 404 -14.51 21.35 -42.32
C GLY A 404 -14.59 21.19 -40.79
N PHE A 405 -13.45 21.21 -40.09
CA PHE A 405 -13.21 22.02 -38.88
C PHE A 405 -11.72 21.93 -38.44
N VAL A 406 -10.87 22.84 -38.93
CA VAL A 406 -9.51 23.05 -38.42
C VAL A 406 -9.45 24.48 -37.88
N ALA A 407 -9.99 24.68 -36.67
CA ALA A 407 -9.80 25.89 -35.85
C ALA A 407 -10.28 25.74 -34.39
N ALA A 408 -10.43 24.52 -33.87
CA ALA A 408 -10.99 24.29 -32.52
C ALA A 408 -10.06 23.51 -31.57
N ARG A 409 -8.91 23.02 -32.04
CA ARG A 409 -8.08 22.09 -31.26
C ARG A 409 -7.16 22.82 -30.27
N ASP A 410 -6.58 23.94 -30.67
CA ASP A 410 -5.61 24.66 -29.83
C ASP A 410 -6.25 25.44 -28.67
N VAL A 411 -7.55 25.78 -28.78
CA VAL A 411 -8.32 26.40 -27.69
C VAL A 411 -8.85 25.35 -26.70
N LEU A 412 -9.09 24.12 -27.14
CA LEU A 412 -9.54 23.02 -26.26
C LEU A 412 -8.39 22.45 -25.40
N ASP A 413 -7.17 22.41 -25.94
CA ASP A 413 -6.01 21.88 -25.20
C ASP A 413 -5.54 22.85 -24.10
N ALA A 414 -5.68 24.17 -24.32
CA ALA A 414 -5.44 25.17 -23.29
C ALA A 414 -6.53 25.19 -22.19
N ALA A 415 -7.79 24.94 -22.56
CA ALA A 415 -8.91 24.89 -21.62
C ALA A 415 -8.96 23.60 -20.79
N SER A 416 -8.55 22.46 -21.37
CA SER A 416 -8.49 21.17 -20.66
C SER A 416 -7.33 21.09 -19.67
N GLY A 417 -6.18 21.70 -19.97
CA GLY A 417 -5.05 21.83 -19.03
C GLY A 417 -5.40 22.66 -17.79
N ALA A 418 -6.13 23.77 -17.96
CA ALA A 418 -6.58 24.61 -16.85
C ALA A 418 -7.70 23.95 -16.01
N ALA A 419 -8.63 23.23 -16.65
CA ALA A 419 -9.70 22.51 -15.98
C ALA A 419 -9.24 21.23 -15.25
N ALA A 420 -8.20 20.55 -15.74
CA ALA A 420 -7.58 19.42 -15.05
C ALA A 420 -6.87 19.86 -13.76
N GLY A 421 -6.15 20.99 -13.80
CA GLY A 421 -5.53 21.60 -12.61
C GLY A 421 -6.55 22.09 -11.59
N ALA A 422 -7.60 22.80 -12.03
CA ALA A 422 -8.65 23.30 -11.15
C ALA A 422 -9.51 22.18 -10.54
N SER A 423 -9.79 21.09 -11.29
CA SER A 423 -10.55 19.95 -10.77
C SER A 423 -9.73 19.03 -9.86
N ALA A 424 -8.41 18.95 -10.03
CA ALA A 424 -7.51 18.30 -9.08
C ALA A 424 -7.46 19.07 -7.76
N VAL A 425 -7.28 20.39 -7.80
CA VAL A 425 -7.27 21.27 -6.61
C VAL A 425 -8.64 21.31 -5.91
N ALA A 426 -9.75 21.37 -6.66
CA ALA A 426 -11.09 21.34 -6.09
C ALA A 426 -11.45 19.97 -5.46
N ARG A 427 -10.98 18.85 -6.03
CA ARG A 427 -11.17 17.51 -5.42
C ARG A 427 -10.26 17.28 -4.22
N GLU A 428 -9.07 17.86 -4.21
CA GLU A 428 -8.12 17.80 -3.09
C GLU A 428 -8.73 18.37 -1.80
N VAL A 429 -9.47 19.47 -1.95
CA VAL A 429 -10.26 20.06 -0.87
C VAL A 429 -11.37 19.11 -0.41
N THR A 430 -12.14 18.48 -1.32
CA THR A 430 -13.24 17.57 -0.91
C THR A 430 -12.84 16.30 -0.15
N ARG A 431 -11.60 15.78 -0.32
CA ARG A 431 -11.12 14.57 0.39
C ARG A 431 -10.58 14.86 1.78
N GLY A 432 -9.89 15.98 1.95
CA GLY A 432 -9.40 16.43 3.26
C GLY A 432 -10.48 17.08 4.11
N LEU A 433 -11.52 17.66 3.50
CA LEU A 433 -12.53 18.48 4.19
C LEU A 433 -13.20 17.80 5.40
N PRO A 434 -13.68 16.54 5.34
CA PRO A 434 -14.27 15.91 6.52
C PRO A 434 -13.26 15.73 7.67
N LYS A 435 -12.00 15.42 7.35
CA LYS A 435 -10.92 15.23 8.32
C LYS A 435 -10.49 16.57 8.93
N LEU A 436 -10.31 17.60 8.09
CA LEU A 436 -9.99 18.97 8.51
C LEU A 436 -11.15 19.61 9.29
N ALA A 437 -12.39 19.31 8.94
CA ALA A 437 -13.57 19.76 9.68
C ALA A 437 -13.64 19.10 11.06
N ARG A 438 -13.43 17.77 11.15
CA ARG A 438 -13.36 17.07 12.43
C ARG A 438 -12.19 17.59 13.27
N LEU A 439 -11.04 17.84 12.65
CA LEU A 439 -9.86 18.43 13.28
C LEU A 439 -10.13 19.84 13.84
N GLY A 440 -10.83 20.69 13.08
CA GLY A 440 -11.25 22.02 13.54
C GLY A 440 -12.35 22.01 14.61
N GLN A 441 -13.06 20.90 14.77
CA GLN A 441 -14.10 20.69 15.79
C GLN A 441 -13.61 19.94 17.03
N LEU A 442 -12.33 19.56 17.08
CA LEU A 442 -11.76 18.94 18.28
C LEU A 442 -11.74 19.98 19.40
N GLN A 443 -12.43 19.66 20.49
CA GLN A 443 -12.54 20.46 21.70
C GLN A 443 -12.35 19.55 22.92
N ALA A 444 -12.10 20.14 24.09
CA ALA A 444 -11.91 19.42 25.35
C ALA A 444 -13.05 18.43 25.68
N HIS A 445 -14.27 18.71 25.25
CA HIS A 445 -15.47 17.90 25.50
C HIS A 445 -15.90 17.02 24.32
N THR A 446 -15.15 17.02 23.21
CA THR A 446 -15.45 16.15 22.07
C THR A 446 -15.21 14.70 22.46
N GLN A 447 -16.18 13.82 22.23
CA GLN A 447 -16.00 12.39 22.48
C GLN A 447 -15.11 11.77 21.40
N VAL A 448 -13.89 11.41 21.78
CA VAL A 448 -12.86 10.89 20.88
C VAL A 448 -11.91 10.03 21.69
N SER A 449 -11.51 8.89 21.13
CA SER A 449 -10.52 7.98 21.72
C SER A 449 -10.03 6.98 20.68
N LEU A 450 -8.96 6.24 20.99
CA LEU A 450 -8.47 5.14 20.15
C LEU A 450 -9.54 4.06 19.95
N GLY A 451 -10.17 3.61 21.04
CA GLY A 451 -11.24 2.61 21.00
C GLY A 451 -12.44 3.06 20.14
N LYS A 452 -12.81 4.34 20.23
CA LYS A 452 -13.90 4.93 19.46
C LYS A 452 -13.61 4.95 17.96
N LEU A 453 -12.42 5.39 17.55
CA LEU A 453 -12.05 5.44 16.14
C LEU A 453 -12.00 4.03 15.52
N LEU A 454 -11.52 3.03 16.27
CA LEU A 454 -11.57 1.63 15.82
C LEU A 454 -13.01 1.12 15.67
N ALA A 455 -13.90 1.42 16.61
CA ALA A 455 -15.31 1.08 16.51
C ALA A 455 -15.99 1.73 15.29
N GLU A 456 -15.70 3.00 15.04
CA GLU A 456 -16.20 3.74 13.87
C GLU A 456 -15.72 3.09 12.55
N GLN A 457 -14.44 2.68 12.47
CA GLN A 457 -13.91 1.98 11.30
C GLN A 457 -14.57 0.62 11.10
N ALA A 458 -14.73 -0.16 12.17
CA ALA A 458 -15.38 -1.47 12.11
C ALA A 458 -16.86 -1.39 11.73
N ALA A 459 -17.57 -0.35 12.17
CA ALA A 459 -18.96 -0.11 11.78
C ALA A 459 -19.10 0.34 10.32
N ALA A 460 -18.15 1.14 9.83
CA ALA A 460 -18.18 1.66 8.47
C ALA A 460 -17.85 0.59 7.42
N ASP A 461 -16.92 -0.31 7.72
CA ASP A 461 -16.43 -1.34 6.79
C ASP A 461 -15.97 -2.59 7.56
N PRO A 462 -16.90 -3.47 7.98
CA PRO A 462 -16.59 -4.61 8.85
C PRO A 462 -15.58 -5.60 8.25
N HIS A 463 -15.68 -5.84 6.93
CA HIS A 463 -14.84 -6.78 6.20
C HIS A 463 -13.52 -6.17 5.72
N GLY A 464 -13.36 -4.85 5.88
CA GLY A 464 -12.13 -4.15 5.56
C GLY A 464 -10.95 -4.69 6.34
N GLU A 465 -9.82 -4.79 5.65
CA GLU A 465 -8.54 -5.17 6.23
C GLU A 465 -8.04 -4.04 7.14
N LEU A 466 -7.48 -4.39 8.31
CA LEU A 466 -6.94 -3.42 9.26
C LEU A 466 -5.45 -3.64 9.51
N PHE A 467 -5.08 -4.82 10.00
CA PHE A 467 -3.69 -5.15 10.33
C PHE A 467 -3.11 -6.16 9.36
N LEU A 468 -1.91 -5.88 8.86
CA LEU A 468 -1.05 -6.83 8.13
C LEU A 468 0.15 -7.14 9.03
N TYR A 469 0.28 -8.37 9.50
CA TYR A 469 1.33 -8.76 10.44
C TYR A 469 1.64 -10.25 10.30
N GLU A 470 2.93 -10.61 10.20
CA GLU A 470 3.37 -12.01 10.03
C GLU A 470 2.53 -12.79 9.01
N ASP A 471 2.28 -12.14 7.86
CA ASP A 471 1.57 -12.72 6.71
C ASP A 471 0.09 -12.94 6.91
N ARG A 472 -0.45 -12.47 8.04
CA ARG A 472 -1.87 -12.54 8.37
C ARG A 472 -2.53 -11.18 8.20
N VAL A 473 -3.76 -11.23 7.73
CA VAL A 473 -4.64 -10.09 7.55
C VAL A 473 -5.74 -10.15 8.60
N HIS A 474 -5.80 -9.15 9.47
CA HIS A 474 -6.87 -9.02 10.45
C HIS A 474 -7.89 -8.00 9.97
N THR A 475 -9.16 -8.41 9.87
CA THR A 475 -10.26 -7.52 9.49
C THR A 475 -10.66 -6.61 10.64
N LYS A 476 -11.23 -5.44 10.31
CA LYS A 476 -11.73 -4.46 11.29
C LYS A 476 -12.74 -5.08 12.25
N HIS A 477 -13.63 -5.95 11.75
CA HIS A 477 -14.59 -6.69 12.58
C HIS A 477 -13.90 -7.65 13.56
N SER A 478 -13.00 -8.53 13.09
CA SER A 478 -12.30 -9.50 13.95
C SER A 478 -11.50 -8.82 15.06
N VAL A 479 -10.87 -7.68 14.73
CA VAL A 479 -10.15 -6.85 15.71
C VAL A 479 -11.11 -6.25 16.73
N ASN A 480 -12.25 -5.73 16.29
CA ASN A 480 -13.24 -5.14 17.18
C ASN A 480 -13.84 -6.16 18.15
N GLU A 481 -14.19 -7.36 17.68
CA GLU A 481 -14.65 -8.45 18.55
C GLU A 481 -13.59 -8.84 19.58
N ARG A 482 -12.31 -8.92 19.16
CA ARG A 482 -11.20 -9.22 20.07
C ARG A 482 -11.03 -8.13 21.12
N ILE A 483 -11.23 -6.85 20.76
CA ILE A 483 -11.24 -5.74 21.73
C ILE A 483 -12.38 -5.93 22.75
N ASP A 484 -13.59 -6.26 22.30
CA ASP A 484 -14.74 -6.47 23.20
C ASP A 484 -14.51 -7.64 24.19
N ARG A 485 -13.84 -8.71 23.73
CA ARG A 485 -13.42 -9.82 24.60
C ARG A 485 -12.42 -9.37 25.66
N VAL A 486 -11.37 -8.65 25.26
CA VAL A 486 -10.36 -8.13 26.21
C VAL A 486 -10.99 -7.14 27.19
N VAL A 487 -11.91 -6.27 26.75
CA VAL A 487 -12.67 -5.39 27.66
C VAL A 487 -13.48 -6.18 28.69
N SER A 488 -14.15 -7.25 28.25
CA SER A 488 -14.90 -8.13 29.16
C SER A 488 -13.98 -8.78 30.21
N GLY A 489 -12.80 -9.24 29.79
CA GLY A 489 -11.77 -9.74 30.70
C GLY A 489 -11.28 -8.69 31.69
N LEU A 490 -11.00 -7.46 31.23
CA LEU A 490 -10.58 -6.34 32.07
C LEU A 490 -11.64 -6.01 33.13
N ILE A 491 -12.92 -6.00 32.75
CA ILE A 491 -14.05 -5.80 33.67
C ILE A 491 -14.11 -6.92 34.72
N GLN A 492 -13.94 -8.17 34.32
CA GLN A 492 -14.01 -9.32 35.23
C GLN A 492 -12.89 -9.29 36.29
N VAL A 493 -11.67 -8.92 35.90
CA VAL A 493 -10.54 -8.78 36.85
C VAL A 493 -10.58 -7.47 37.64
N GLY A 494 -11.57 -6.61 37.36
CA GLY A 494 -11.90 -5.44 38.17
C GLY A 494 -11.22 -4.15 37.75
N VAL A 495 -10.63 -4.06 36.54
CA VAL A 495 -10.09 -2.80 36.01
C VAL A 495 -11.23 -1.80 35.81
N ARG A 496 -11.02 -0.54 36.22
CA ARG A 496 -12.03 0.51 36.15
C ARG A 496 -11.65 1.66 35.21
N GLN A 497 -12.67 2.46 34.87
CA GLN A 497 -12.47 3.73 34.19
C GLN A 497 -11.53 4.64 35.00
N GLY A 498 -10.57 5.27 34.33
CA GLY A 498 -9.54 6.14 34.93
C GLY A 498 -8.36 5.40 35.57
N GLU A 499 -8.38 4.06 35.63
CA GLU A 499 -7.26 3.29 36.17
C GLU A 499 -6.06 3.30 35.21
N HIS A 500 -4.85 3.41 35.75
CA HIS A 500 -3.62 3.39 34.98
C HIS A 500 -3.08 1.97 34.88
N VAL A 501 -2.92 1.46 33.66
CA VAL A 501 -2.47 0.10 33.39
C VAL A 501 -1.22 0.15 32.51
N GLY A 502 -0.13 -0.44 32.99
CA GLY A 502 1.10 -0.63 32.23
C GLY A 502 0.87 -1.50 31.01
N VAL A 503 1.47 -1.17 29.88
CA VAL A 503 1.46 -1.99 28.66
C VAL A 503 2.91 -2.28 28.28
N LEU A 504 3.32 -3.54 28.44
CA LEU A 504 4.65 -4.03 28.09
C LEU A 504 4.52 -5.13 27.04
N MET A 505 4.58 -4.76 25.77
CA MET A 505 4.38 -5.67 24.64
C MET A 505 5.20 -5.25 23.42
N HIS A 506 5.57 -6.23 22.58
CA HIS A 506 6.06 -5.94 21.23
C HIS A 506 5.00 -5.27 20.35
N THR A 507 5.44 -4.62 19.27
CA THR A 507 4.55 -4.13 18.22
C THR A 507 3.89 -5.28 17.50
N ARG A 508 2.60 -5.50 17.77
CA ARG A 508 1.80 -6.56 17.18
C ARG A 508 0.30 -6.24 17.28
N PRO A 509 -0.57 -6.92 16.53
CA PRO A 509 -2.02 -6.74 16.63
C PRO A 509 -2.56 -6.82 18.06
N SER A 510 -2.05 -7.75 18.87
CA SER A 510 -2.46 -7.93 20.28
C SER A 510 -2.17 -6.70 21.15
N ALA A 511 -1.06 -5.99 20.92
CA ALA A 511 -0.74 -4.77 21.66
C ALA A 511 -1.68 -3.61 21.29
N LEU A 512 -2.10 -3.55 20.02
CA LEU A 512 -3.12 -2.60 19.57
C LEU A 512 -4.49 -2.88 20.16
N VAL A 513 -4.89 -4.16 20.19
CA VAL A 513 -6.12 -4.61 20.85
C VAL A 513 -6.12 -4.24 22.33
N ALA A 514 -5.00 -4.49 23.02
CA ALA A 514 -4.81 -4.13 24.42
C ALA A 514 -5.02 -2.63 24.68
N MET A 515 -4.31 -1.76 23.94
CA MET A 515 -4.44 -0.31 24.08
C MET A 515 -5.84 0.18 23.73
N ALA A 516 -6.47 -0.41 22.69
CA ALA A 516 -7.83 -0.09 22.31
C ALA A 516 -8.87 -0.54 23.34
N ALA A 517 -8.66 -1.69 23.99
CA ALA A 517 -9.52 -2.18 25.06
C ALA A 517 -9.44 -1.28 26.30
N LEU A 518 -8.23 -0.88 26.73
CA LEU A 518 -8.05 0.11 27.79
C LEU A 518 -8.74 1.44 27.42
N SER A 519 -8.57 1.90 26.19
CA SER A 519 -9.22 3.12 25.69
C SER A 519 -10.76 3.01 25.67
N ARG A 520 -11.32 1.86 25.26
CA ARG A 520 -12.77 1.60 25.24
C ARG A 520 -13.37 1.52 26.63
N LEU A 521 -12.62 0.95 27.58
CA LEU A 521 -12.98 0.94 29.00
C LEU A 521 -12.93 2.34 29.64
N GLY A 522 -12.12 3.24 29.06
CA GLY A 522 -11.81 4.55 29.63
C GLY A 522 -10.70 4.51 30.67
N ALA A 523 -9.85 3.48 30.65
CA ALA A 523 -8.60 3.38 31.41
C ALA A 523 -7.44 4.10 30.69
N VAL A 524 -6.36 4.36 31.41
CA VAL A 524 -5.15 5.03 30.89
C VAL A 524 -4.09 3.98 30.59
N ALA A 525 -3.58 3.96 29.36
CA ALA A 525 -2.51 3.06 28.96
C ALA A 525 -1.13 3.69 29.23
N VAL A 526 -0.37 3.09 30.15
CA VAL A 526 1.01 3.50 30.49
C VAL A 526 1.97 2.66 29.66
N LEU A 527 2.51 3.23 28.60
CA LEU A 527 3.25 2.49 27.58
C LEU A 527 4.71 2.32 28.00
N LEU A 528 5.08 1.10 28.40
CA LEU A 528 6.40 0.77 28.93
C LEU A 528 7.36 0.49 27.76
N PRO A 529 8.36 1.36 27.51
CA PRO A 529 9.29 1.13 26.42
C PRO A 529 10.23 -0.03 26.75
N PRO A 530 10.43 -1.02 25.85
CA PRO A 530 11.32 -2.14 26.11
C PRO A 530 12.74 -1.71 26.49
N GLY A 531 13.36 -2.42 27.43
CA GLY A 531 14.73 -2.18 27.88
C GLY A 531 14.93 -0.93 28.76
N THR A 532 13.84 -0.37 29.29
CA THR A 532 13.89 0.75 30.25
C THR A 532 13.74 0.26 31.69
N ASP A 533 13.97 1.14 32.67
CA ASP A 533 13.64 0.88 34.07
C ASP A 533 12.11 0.83 34.24
N TYR A 534 11.54 -0.37 34.12
CA TYR A 534 10.10 -0.59 34.20
C TYR A 534 9.52 -0.19 35.56
N ALA A 535 10.25 -0.38 36.66
CA ALA A 535 9.79 0.01 37.99
C ALA A 535 9.70 1.54 38.12
N ALA A 536 10.70 2.28 37.60
CA ALA A 536 10.63 3.73 37.54
C ALA A 536 9.51 4.21 36.61
N ALA A 537 9.32 3.56 35.46
CA ALA A 537 8.26 3.88 34.51
C ALA A 537 6.86 3.68 35.14
N LEU A 538 6.61 2.55 35.79
CA LEU A 538 5.35 2.26 36.49
C LEU A 538 5.05 3.29 37.58
N ARG A 539 6.04 3.63 38.40
CA ARG A 539 5.89 4.67 39.44
C ARG A 539 5.58 6.05 38.85
N LEU A 540 6.28 6.46 37.80
CA LEU A 540 6.03 7.74 37.11
C LEU A 540 4.68 7.76 36.38
N GLY A 541 4.27 6.59 35.89
CA GLY A 541 2.98 6.36 35.23
C GLY A 541 1.84 6.09 36.19
N GLU A 542 2.07 6.01 37.50
CA GLU A 542 1.06 5.72 38.53
C GLU A 542 0.30 4.40 38.29
N ALA A 543 0.96 3.39 37.71
CA ALA A 543 0.38 2.09 37.41
C ALA A 543 0.93 0.98 38.33
N THR A 544 0.04 0.09 38.78
CA THR A 544 0.41 -1.11 39.57
C THR A 544 0.10 -2.43 38.84
N SER A 545 -0.81 -2.39 37.87
CA SER A 545 -1.13 -3.52 36.99
C SER A 545 -0.40 -3.38 35.66
N VAL A 546 0.09 -4.48 35.11
CA VAL A 546 0.71 -4.54 33.77
C VAL A 546 -0.06 -5.54 32.91
N LEU A 547 -0.37 -5.11 31.69
CA LEU A 547 -0.85 -5.94 30.62
C LEU A 547 0.28 -6.19 29.63
N THR A 548 0.51 -7.47 29.33
CA THR A 548 1.74 -7.91 28.66
C THR A 548 1.48 -9.02 27.65
N ASP A 549 2.48 -9.27 26.81
CA ASP A 549 2.54 -10.45 25.99
C ASP A 549 3.18 -11.63 26.73
N PRO A 550 3.01 -12.88 26.25
CA PRO A 550 3.65 -14.01 26.88
C PRO A 550 5.18 -13.86 27.01
N GLU A 551 5.81 -13.19 26.04
CA GLU A 551 7.25 -13.00 25.99
C GLU A 551 7.80 -12.08 27.10
N HIS A 552 7.05 -11.07 27.53
CA HIS A 552 7.45 -10.15 28.61
C HIS A 552 6.77 -10.44 29.96
N ALA A 553 6.09 -11.59 30.10
CA ALA A 553 5.36 -11.93 31.32
C ALA A 553 6.27 -11.99 32.57
N GLU A 554 7.50 -12.53 32.43
CA GLU A 554 8.47 -12.60 33.52
C GLU A 554 8.96 -11.21 33.95
N ASP A 555 9.31 -10.35 32.99
CA ASP A 555 9.72 -8.96 33.23
C ASP A 555 8.60 -8.17 33.93
N ALA A 556 7.35 -8.37 33.51
CA ALA A 556 6.19 -7.74 34.13
C ALA A 556 5.98 -8.23 35.57
N ALA A 557 6.09 -9.54 35.81
CA ALA A 557 5.90 -10.14 37.14
C ALA A 557 6.99 -9.70 38.14
N ALA A 558 8.17 -9.31 37.66
CA ALA A 558 9.24 -8.81 38.52
C ALA A 558 8.96 -7.41 39.11
N VAL A 559 8.07 -6.62 38.50
CA VAL A 559 7.86 -5.21 38.86
C VAL A 559 6.41 -4.81 39.14
N ALA A 560 5.43 -5.58 38.67
CA ALA A 560 4.02 -5.26 38.80
C ALA A 560 3.33 -6.05 39.93
N GLU A 561 2.30 -5.47 40.54
CA GLU A 561 1.49 -6.16 41.55
C GLU A 561 0.49 -7.14 40.91
N ARG A 562 0.12 -6.89 39.65
CA ARG A 562 -0.82 -7.72 38.89
C ARG A 562 -0.39 -7.79 37.43
N VAL A 563 -0.32 -8.99 36.88
CA VAL A 563 0.04 -9.23 35.48
C VAL A 563 -1.14 -9.86 34.72
N LEU A 564 -1.52 -9.22 33.61
CA LEU A 564 -2.56 -9.64 32.70
C LEU A 564 -1.93 -9.98 31.35
N VAL A 565 -2.28 -11.10 30.74
CA VAL A 565 -1.65 -11.54 29.48
C VAL A 565 -2.64 -11.44 28.32
N VAL A 566 -2.18 -10.91 27.18
CA VAL A 566 -2.93 -10.85 25.91
C VAL A 566 -2.04 -11.29 24.74
N GLY A 567 -2.57 -12.15 23.87
CA GLY A 567 -1.89 -12.55 22.62
C GLY A 567 -1.08 -13.84 22.72
N GLY A 568 -1.52 -14.80 23.54
CA GLY A 568 -1.09 -16.19 23.44
C GLY A 568 -1.78 -16.96 22.31
N GLY A 569 -2.75 -16.35 21.60
CA GLY A 569 -3.62 -16.99 20.59
C GLY A 569 -2.93 -17.55 19.35
N ASP A 570 -2.01 -16.80 18.73
CA ASP A 570 -1.39 -17.22 17.45
C ASP A 570 -0.49 -18.46 17.58
N ARG A 571 -0.07 -18.81 18.82
CA ARG A 571 0.60 -20.09 19.10
C ARG A 571 -0.40 -21.23 19.32
N ARG A 572 -1.66 -20.97 19.68
CA ARG A 572 -2.69 -21.99 20.00
C ARG A 572 -3.21 -22.72 18.76
N ASP A 573 -3.23 -22.07 17.59
CA ASP A 573 -3.76 -22.64 16.33
C ASP A 573 -2.69 -23.36 15.48
N ARG A 574 -1.41 -23.36 15.88
CA ARG A 574 -0.37 -24.17 15.22
C ARG A 574 -0.38 -25.60 15.78
N PRO A 575 -0.53 -26.64 14.94
CA PRO A 575 -0.39 -28.03 15.38
C PRO A 575 0.99 -28.25 16.02
N GLY A 576 1.02 -28.60 17.31
CA GLY A 576 2.25 -28.95 18.03
C GLY A 576 2.87 -27.87 18.92
N ALA A 577 2.25 -26.69 19.09
CA ALA A 577 2.73 -25.72 20.07
C ALA A 577 2.46 -26.20 21.51
N ALA A 578 3.52 -26.37 22.30
CA ALA A 578 3.41 -26.72 23.71
C ALA A 578 2.65 -25.61 24.47
N ARG A 579 1.64 -26.00 25.26
CA ARG A 579 1.03 -25.13 26.28
C ARG A 579 2.14 -24.74 27.26
N GLN A 580 2.54 -23.47 27.27
CA GLN A 580 3.32 -22.96 28.38
C GLN A 580 2.36 -22.84 29.56
N ASP A 581 2.55 -23.71 30.56
CA ASP A 581 1.88 -23.62 31.84
C ASP A 581 2.53 -22.45 32.59
N LEU A 582 1.88 -21.29 32.55
CA LEU A 582 2.48 -20.01 32.94
C LEU A 582 2.60 -19.79 34.46
N GLY A 583 2.22 -20.75 35.31
CA GLY A 583 2.32 -20.61 36.77
C GLY A 583 1.29 -19.62 37.36
N ALA A 584 1.15 -19.64 38.69
CA ALA A 584 0.03 -19.02 39.41
C ALA A 584 0.03 -17.47 39.38
N GLU A 585 -1.19 -16.89 39.33
CA GLU A 585 -1.60 -15.46 39.27
C GLU A 585 -1.61 -14.75 37.90
N LEU A 586 -1.22 -15.39 36.79
CA LEU A 586 -1.38 -14.82 35.45
C LEU A 586 -2.82 -15.03 34.91
N VAL A 587 -3.51 -13.93 34.58
CA VAL A 587 -4.83 -13.99 33.95
C VAL A 587 -4.71 -13.78 32.44
N ASP A 588 -4.95 -14.83 31.65
CA ASP A 588 -5.11 -14.72 30.19
C ASP A 588 -6.50 -14.13 29.87
N LEU A 589 -6.53 -12.88 29.44
CA LEU A 589 -7.78 -12.16 29.18
C LEU A 589 -8.53 -12.69 27.95
N GLU A 590 -7.89 -13.49 27.10
CA GLU A 590 -8.53 -14.10 25.93
C GLU A 590 -9.23 -15.42 26.26
N GLN A 591 -9.01 -15.98 27.46
CA GLN A 591 -9.69 -17.18 27.97
C GLN A 591 -10.97 -16.84 28.75
N VAL A 592 -11.19 -15.55 29.02
CA VAL A 592 -12.43 -15.08 29.62
C VAL A 592 -13.56 -15.25 28.61
N ASP A 593 -14.55 -16.05 28.99
CA ASP A 593 -15.78 -16.19 28.21
C ASP A 593 -16.62 -14.90 28.36
N PRO A 594 -16.72 -14.07 27.30
CA PRO A 594 -17.42 -12.80 27.37
C PRO A 594 -18.91 -12.96 27.68
N ASP A 595 -19.53 -14.09 27.28
CA ASP A 595 -20.95 -14.36 27.50
C ASP A 595 -21.27 -14.60 28.98
N ASN A 596 -20.24 -14.95 29.76
CA ASN A 596 -20.33 -15.18 31.20
C ASN A 596 -19.88 -13.98 32.05
N VAL A 597 -19.49 -12.85 31.43
CA VAL A 597 -19.12 -11.63 32.16
C VAL A 597 -20.34 -10.75 32.41
N ARG A 598 -20.63 -10.50 33.69
CA ARG A 598 -21.68 -9.55 34.07
C ARG A 598 -21.22 -8.11 33.83
N ILE A 599 -21.68 -7.50 32.73
CA ILE A 599 -21.41 -6.10 32.40
C ILE A 599 -21.97 -5.15 33.47
N PRO A 600 -21.12 -4.35 34.16
CA PRO A 600 -21.57 -3.42 35.18
C PRO A 600 -22.34 -2.21 34.61
N ARG A 601 -23.28 -1.66 35.38
CA ARG A 601 -24.06 -0.48 34.97
C ARG A 601 -23.23 0.80 34.73
N TRP A 602 -22.05 0.89 35.34
CA TRP A 602 -21.16 2.04 35.18
C TRP A 602 -20.41 2.02 33.84
N TYR A 603 -20.26 0.84 33.23
CA TYR A 603 -19.49 0.71 32.00
C TYR A 603 -20.26 1.34 30.83
N ARG A 604 -19.56 2.23 30.10
CA ARG A 604 -20.01 2.82 28.85
C ARG A 604 -18.84 2.69 27.86
N PRO A 605 -19.02 1.97 26.73
CA PRO A 605 -17.95 1.85 25.75
C PRO A 605 -17.57 3.22 25.20
N ASP A 606 -16.26 3.43 25.04
CA ASP A 606 -15.68 4.55 24.31
C ASP A 606 -16.10 5.93 24.86
N ALA A 607 -16.26 6.04 26.18
CA ALA A 607 -16.74 7.25 26.86
C ALA A 607 -15.70 8.41 26.94
N GLY A 608 -14.47 8.18 26.47
CA GLY A 608 -13.36 9.14 26.56
C GLY A 608 -13.62 10.45 25.83
N LEU A 609 -13.33 11.56 26.49
CA LEU A 609 -13.41 12.92 25.97
C LEU A 609 -12.01 13.44 25.60
N GLY A 610 -11.97 14.48 24.76
CA GLY A 610 -10.73 15.10 24.29
C GLY A 610 -9.77 15.52 25.41
N ARG A 611 -10.29 16.00 26.54
CA ARG A 611 -9.50 16.38 27.73
C ARG A 611 -9.00 15.21 28.57
N ASP A 612 -9.61 14.04 28.44
CA ASP A 612 -9.30 12.90 29.29
C ASP A 612 -7.94 12.32 28.91
N LEU A 613 -7.16 11.91 29.93
CA LEU A 613 -5.87 11.27 29.74
C LEU A 613 -6.07 9.91 29.04
N ALA A 614 -5.32 9.66 27.97
CA ALA A 614 -5.40 8.42 27.20
C ALA A 614 -4.15 7.57 27.39
N PHE A 615 -2.97 8.20 27.31
CA PHE A 615 -1.69 7.52 27.35
C PHE A 615 -0.69 8.23 28.26
N VAL A 616 0.17 7.44 28.90
CA VAL A 616 1.44 7.94 29.48
C VAL A 616 2.58 7.30 28.69
N MET A 617 3.42 8.12 28.09
CA MET A 617 4.59 7.71 27.32
C MET A 617 5.86 8.17 28.02
N PHE A 618 7.01 7.62 27.64
CA PHE A 618 8.27 7.98 28.27
C PHE A 618 9.33 8.42 27.27
N SER A 619 10.17 9.36 27.70
CA SER A 619 11.38 9.76 26.99
C SER A 619 12.55 9.84 27.98
N GLU A 620 13.76 9.64 27.47
CA GLU A 620 14.97 9.77 28.26
C GLU A 620 15.66 11.10 27.93
N VAL A 621 15.93 11.91 28.95
CA VAL A 621 16.63 13.20 28.81
C VAL A 621 17.76 13.24 29.82
N GLY A 622 19.00 13.25 29.34
CA GLY A 622 20.20 13.26 30.19
C GLY A 622 20.29 12.05 31.11
N GLY A 623 19.94 10.85 30.62
CA GLY A 623 19.96 9.61 31.41
C GLY A 623 18.78 9.44 32.37
N ARG A 624 17.79 10.35 32.35
CA ARG A 624 16.62 10.30 33.25
C ARG A 624 15.33 10.10 32.47
N LEU A 625 14.52 9.14 32.92
CA LEU A 625 13.20 8.88 32.37
C LEU A 625 12.22 10.00 32.75
N ARG A 626 11.46 10.49 31.77
CA ARG A 626 10.41 11.50 31.95
C ARG A 626 9.10 10.99 31.37
N ALA A 627 8.03 11.11 32.13
CA ALA A 627 6.68 10.77 31.69
C ALA A 627 6.03 11.94 30.93
N LYS A 628 5.46 11.63 29.77
CA LYS A 628 4.65 12.52 28.94
C LYS A 628 3.19 12.03 28.98
N ARG A 629 2.29 12.92 29.38
CA ARG A 629 0.85 12.65 29.45
C ARG A 629 0.19 13.07 28.14
N VAL A 630 -0.58 12.19 27.54
CA VAL A 630 -1.22 12.40 26.23
C VAL A 630 -2.72 12.20 26.38
N THR A 631 -3.49 13.28 26.16
CA THR A 631 -4.95 13.23 26.18
C THR A 631 -5.51 12.62 24.90
N ASN A 632 -6.77 12.18 24.92
CA ASN A 632 -7.43 11.69 23.70
C ASN A 632 -7.48 12.75 22.60
N GLY A 633 -7.69 14.02 22.95
CA GLY A 633 -7.72 15.14 22.02
C GLY A 633 -6.36 15.36 21.37
N ARG A 634 -5.27 15.25 22.14
CA ARG A 634 -3.90 15.34 21.61
C ARG A 634 -3.57 14.18 20.68
N TRP A 635 -3.98 12.96 21.03
CA TRP A 635 -3.84 11.79 20.15
C TRP A 635 -4.63 11.99 18.85
N ALA A 636 -5.88 12.44 18.95
CA ALA A 636 -6.74 12.70 17.80
C ALA A 636 -6.20 13.80 16.88
N LEU A 637 -5.67 14.91 17.44
CA LEU A 637 -4.99 15.96 16.69
C LEU A 637 -3.83 15.39 15.87
N SER A 638 -3.05 14.49 16.46
CA SER A 638 -1.99 13.76 15.76
C SER A 638 -2.55 12.89 14.63
N ALA A 639 -3.55 12.07 14.95
CA ALA A 639 -4.15 11.11 14.03
C ALA A 639 -4.73 11.79 12.78
N PHE A 640 -5.61 12.78 12.98
CA PHE A 640 -6.22 13.53 11.87
C PHE A 640 -5.23 14.46 11.18
N GLY A 641 -4.29 15.05 11.92
CA GLY A 641 -3.22 15.87 11.36
C GLY A 641 -2.33 15.07 10.41
N THR A 642 -1.88 13.90 10.84
CA THR A 642 -1.10 12.97 10.00
C THR A 642 -1.91 12.49 8.81
N ALA A 643 -3.14 12.04 9.01
CA ALA A 643 -3.99 11.58 7.91
C ALA A 643 -4.26 12.67 6.86
N SER A 644 -4.38 13.93 7.29
CA SER A 644 -4.59 15.07 6.38
C SER A 644 -3.31 15.45 5.66
N ALA A 645 -2.19 15.61 6.37
CA ALA A 645 -0.91 16.03 5.80
C ALA A 645 -0.33 15.00 4.82
N ALA A 646 -0.45 13.71 5.14
CA ALA A 646 -0.01 12.61 4.28
C ALA A 646 -1.06 12.16 3.25
N ARG A 647 -2.26 12.78 3.27
CA ARG A 647 -3.39 12.49 2.38
C ARG A 647 -3.77 11.01 2.42
N LEU A 648 -3.79 10.43 3.61
CA LEU A 648 -4.08 9.01 3.81
C LEU A 648 -5.52 8.70 3.39
N SER A 649 -5.72 7.51 2.82
CA SER A 649 -7.02 7.01 2.39
C SER A 649 -7.10 5.48 2.50
N GLN A 650 -8.25 4.90 2.17
CA GLN A 650 -8.46 3.45 2.22
C GLN A 650 -7.59 2.68 1.21
N SER A 651 -7.02 3.36 0.19
CA SER A 651 -6.06 2.75 -0.74
C SER A 651 -4.64 2.67 -0.20
N ASP A 652 -4.37 3.26 0.96
CA ASP A 652 -3.03 3.27 1.55
C ASP A 652 -2.79 2.11 2.50
N THR A 653 -1.54 1.66 2.52
CA THR A 653 -0.99 0.80 3.56
C THR A 653 0.11 1.57 4.28
N VAL A 654 -0.11 1.89 5.56
CA VAL A 654 0.87 2.57 6.41
C VAL A 654 1.78 1.54 7.05
N TYR A 655 3.09 1.69 6.95
CA TYR A 655 4.05 0.78 7.57
C TYR A 655 4.61 1.36 8.87
N CYS A 656 4.38 0.64 9.96
CA CYS A 656 4.82 1.01 11.30
C CYS A 656 6.14 0.31 11.62
N LEU A 657 7.25 1.04 11.46
CA LEU A 657 8.60 0.57 11.77
C LEU A 657 9.02 0.80 13.23
N THR A 658 8.29 1.66 13.93
CA THR A 658 8.66 2.12 15.27
C THR A 658 7.77 1.50 16.32
N PRO A 659 8.29 1.15 17.51
CA PRO A 659 7.46 0.54 18.53
C PRO A 659 6.28 1.41 18.99
N LEU A 660 5.19 0.75 19.38
CA LEU A 660 3.95 1.41 19.78
C LEU A 660 4.08 2.20 21.10
N SER A 661 5.13 1.96 21.90
CA SER A 661 5.47 2.79 23.07
C SER A 661 6.04 4.15 22.69
N HIS A 662 6.41 4.37 21.42
CA HIS A 662 6.90 5.65 20.91
C HIS A 662 5.80 6.42 20.17
N SER A 663 5.85 7.75 20.21
CA SER A 663 4.79 8.62 19.64
C SER A 663 4.62 8.44 18.14
N SER A 664 5.70 8.16 17.40
CA SER A 664 5.61 7.86 15.96
C SER A 664 4.77 6.61 15.70
N GLY A 665 4.92 5.54 16.48
CA GLY A 665 4.18 4.30 16.27
C GLY A 665 2.69 4.46 16.59
N LEU A 666 2.39 4.95 17.79
CA LEU A 666 1.00 5.06 18.27
C LEU A 666 0.22 6.24 17.70
N MET A 667 0.83 7.43 17.67
CA MET A 667 0.11 8.66 17.33
C MET A 667 0.16 8.95 15.83
N THR A 668 1.31 8.72 15.19
CA THR A 668 1.51 8.99 13.75
C THR A 668 1.11 7.79 12.90
N SER A 669 1.73 6.61 13.07
CA SER A 669 1.43 5.44 12.24
C SER A 669 0.02 4.91 12.46
N LEU A 670 -0.28 4.44 13.68
CA LEU A 670 -1.60 3.91 13.99
C LEU A 670 -2.69 4.98 13.92
N GLY A 671 -2.49 6.12 14.61
CA GLY A 671 -3.45 7.21 14.59
C GLY A 671 -3.75 7.69 13.18
N GLY A 672 -2.71 7.94 12.37
CA GLY A 672 -2.84 8.35 10.97
C GLY A 672 -3.59 7.32 10.14
N ALA A 673 -3.24 6.03 10.24
CA ALA A 673 -3.92 4.96 9.50
C ALA A 673 -5.41 4.88 9.84
N LEU A 674 -5.76 4.91 11.14
CA LEU A 674 -7.15 4.84 11.60
C LEU A 674 -7.99 6.05 11.19
N ALA A 675 -7.45 7.27 11.32
CA ALA A 675 -8.09 8.48 10.84
C ALA A 675 -8.15 8.54 9.30
N GLY A 676 -7.20 7.89 8.64
CA GLY A 676 -7.12 7.72 7.19
C GLY A 676 -8.15 6.73 6.62
N GLY A 677 -8.58 5.75 7.43
CA GLY A 677 -9.27 4.54 6.98
C GLY A 677 -8.32 3.54 6.29
N SER A 678 -7.01 3.74 6.42
CA SER A 678 -5.95 2.97 5.77
C SER A 678 -5.68 1.66 6.51
N ARG A 679 -5.07 0.70 5.82
CA ARG A 679 -4.48 -0.49 6.44
C ARG A 679 -3.18 -0.11 7.13
N ILE A 680 -2.77 -0.88 8.13
CA ILE A 680 -1.45 -0.74 8.76
C ILE A 680 -0.69 -2.07 8.72
N ALA A 681 0.49 -2.03 8.11
CA ALA A 681 1.48 -3.09 8.16
C ALA A 681 2.34 -2.90 9.41
N LEU A 682 2.50 -3.96 10.18
CA LEU A 682 3.24 -3.97 11.44
C LEU A 682 4.44 -4.88 11.28
N THR A 683 5.59 -4.44 11.78
CA THR A 683 6.73 -5.31 12.03
C THR A 683 6.99 -5.36 13.53
N ARG A 684 7.46 -6.53 14.01
CA ARG A 684 7.77 -6.74 15.42
C ARG A 684 8.98 -5.89 15.82
N ASP A 685 10.03 -6.00 15.03
CA ASP A 685 11.32 -5.33 15.19
C ASP A 685 11.75 -4.77 13.83
N PHE A 686 12.42 -3.63 13.84
CA PHE A 686 12.94 -3.05 12.62
C PHE A 686 14.18 -3.83 12.13
N ASP A 687 14.09 -4.39 10.93
CA ASP A 687 15.17 -5.07 10.23
C ASP A 687 15.32 -4.43 8.84
N PRO A 688 16.42 -3.70 8.57
CA PRO A 688 16.60 -2.99 7.31
C PRO A 688 16.72 -3.95 6.10
N ASP A 689 17.23 -5.17 6.28
CA ASP A 689 17.34 -6.17 5.21
C ASP A 689 15.96 -6.65 4.72
N ARG A 690 14.95 -6.61 5.62
CA ARG A 690 13.57 -7.00 5.29
C ARG A 690 12.74 -5.86 4.72
N PHE A 691 13.22 -4.62 4.80
CA PHE A 691 12.42 -3.43 4.50
C PHE A 691 11.73 -3.52 3.12
N MET A 692 12.50 -3.74 2.04
CA MET A 692 11.93 -3.81 0.69
C MET A 692 11.07 -5.07 0.46
N VAL A 693 11.41 -6.17 1.12
CA VAL A 693 10.61 -7.41 1.07
C VAL A 693 9.23 -7.16 1.67
N GLU A 694 9.16 -6.53 2.84
CA GLU A 694 7.91 -6.22 3.52
C GLU A 694 7.12 -5.11 2.79
N VAL A 695 7.81 -4.12 2.21
CA VAL A 695 7.18 -3.09 1.37
C VAL A 695 6.42 -3.73 0.19
N GLN A 696 7.06 -4.64 -0.54
CA GLN A 696 6.41 -5.34 -1.66
C GLN A 696 5.36 -6.35 -1.19
N ARG A 697 5.63 -7.04 -0.06
CA ARG A 697 4.75 -8.07 0.49
C ARG A 697 3.42 -7.50 0.95
N TYR A 698 3.46 -6.41 1.70
CA TYR A 698 2.28 -5.77 2.29
C TYR A 698 1.71 -4.64 1.42
N GLY A 699 2.38 -4.29 0.32
CA GLY A 699 1.99 -3.19 -0.55
C GLY A 699 1.99 -1.86 0.18
N VAL A 700 3.12 -1.54 0.81
CA VAL A 700 3.31 -0.34 1.62
C VAL A 700 3.35 0.90 0.74
N THR A 701 2.41 1.81 0.94
CA THR A 701 2.39 3.09 0.21
C THR A 701 2.96 4.24 1.04
N VAL A 702 2.90 4.12 2.37
CA VAL A 702 3.37 5.17 3.29
C VAL A 702 4.21 4.56 4.39
N VAL A 703 5.45 5.03 4.55
CA VAL A 703 6.39 4.54 5.56
C VAL A 703 6.47 5.54 6.72
N CYS A 704 6.32 5.06 7.95
CA CYS A 704 6.57 5.87 9.13
C CYS A 704 8.01 5.73 9.60
N TYR A 705 8.70 6.85 9.85
CA TYR A 705 10.10 6.86 10.28
C TYR A 705 10.32 7.74 11.51
N THR A 706 11.49 7.57 12.14
CA THR A 706 12.04 8.49 13.14
C THR A 706 13.51 8.74 12.88
N TRP A 707 13.95 10.00 12.98
CA TRP A 707 15.38 10.37 12.96
C TRP A 707 16.17 9.68 11.83
N ASN A 708 17.22 8.95 12.19
CA ASN A 708 18.13 8.31 11.25
C ASN A 708 17.70 6.89 10.88
N LEU A 709 16.45 6.49 11.15
CA LEU A 709 15.97 5.15 10.81
C LEU A 709 16.11 4.85 9.31
N MET A 710 15.76 5.82 8.46
CA MET A 710 15.89 5.64 7.00
C MET A 710 17.35 5.63 6.52
N ARG A 711 18.30 6.13 7.33
CA ARG A 711 19.73 5.99 7.03
C ARG A 711 20.13 4.51 7.08
N ALA A 712 19.73 3.80 8.13
CA ALA A 712 19.97 2.36 8.27
C ALA A 712 19.38 1.55 7.09
N VAL A 713 18.23 1.96 6.54
CA VAL A 713 17.69 1.36 5.31
C VAL A 713 18.58 1.66 4.11
N LEU A 714 18.88 2.94 3.84
CA LEU A 714 19.64 3.35 2.65
C LEU A 714 21.06 2.79 2.61
N ASP A 715 21.66 2.56 3.77
CA ASP A 715 23.04 2.08 3.88
C ASP A 715 23.11 0.54 3.95
N THR A 716 21.99 -0.16 3.75
CA THR A 716 21.93 -1.63 3.65
C THR A 716 22.73 -2.13 2.44
N PRO A 717 23.72 -3.02 2.62
CA PRO A 717 24.49 -3.56 1.51
C PRO A 717 23.61 -4.29 0.49
N GLY A 718 23.72 -3.91 -0.79
CA GLY A 718 22.94 -4.55 -1.86
C GLY A 718 21.46 -4.19 -1.86
N LEU A 719 21.05 -3.09 -1.22
CA LEU A 719 19.69 -2.56 -1.33
C LEU A 719 19.34 -2.30 -2.80
N GLU A 720 18.44 -3.11 -3.34
CA GLU A 720 17.84 -2.89 -4.65
C GLU A 720 16.47 -2.23 -4.47
N ILE A 721 16.35 -0.98 -4.93
CA ILE A 721 15.06 -0.33 -5.06
C ILE A 721 14.55 -0.60 -6.48
N PRO A 722 13.50 -1.43 -6.65
CA PRO A 722 12.94 -1.65 -7.97
C PRO A 722 12.45 -0.32 -8.53
N ARG A 723 12.63 -0.11 -9.84
CA ARG A 723 12.13 1.06 -10.56
C ARG A 723 10.64 1.37 -10.26
N TYR A 724 9.88 0.32 -9.96
CA TYR A 724 8.48 0.42 -9.57
C TYR A 724 8.30 -0.13 -8.16
N HIS A 725 7.90 0.74 -7.24
CA HIS A 725 7.54 0.36 -5.87
C HIS A 725 6.30 1.16 -5.42
N PRO A 726 5.52 0.65 -4.46
CA PRO A 726 4.27 1.30 -4.04
C PRO A 726 4.46 2.54 -3.17
N VAL A 727 5.64 2.76 -2.59
CA VAL A 727 5.90 3.86 -1.65
C VAL A 727 5.75 5.20 -2.35
N ARG A 728 4.83 6.03 -1.85
CA ARG A 728 4.58 7.41 -2.31
C ARG A 728 4.98 8.47 -1.29
N ALA A 729 5.09 8.11 -0.02
CA ALA A 729 5.40 9.06 1.05
C ALA A 729 6.11 8.44 2.26
N PHE A 730 6.96 9.24 2.89
CA PHE A 730 7.58 8.99 4.18
C PHE A 730 7.05 10.01 5.18
N ILE A 731 6.52 9.56 6.31
CA ILE A 731 5.92 10.43 7.33
C ILE A 731 6.64 10.23 8.67
N GLY A 732 7.08 11.32 9.29
CA GLY A 732 7.87 11.19 10.50
C GLY A 732 8.41 12.50 11.02
N SER A 733 9.42 12.40 11.88
CA SER A 733 10.06 13.56 12.52
C SER A 733 11.53 13.28 12.80
N GLY A 734 12.36 14.32 12.67
CA GLY A 734 13.76 14.32 13.11
C GLY A 734 14.78 13.96 12.04
N MET A 735 14.36 13.84 10.78
CA MET A 735 15.28 13.59 9.66
C MET A 735 16.04 14.89 9.33
N SER A 736 17.34 14.79 9.04
CA SER A 736 18.10 15.94 8.55
C SER A 736 17.66 16.35 7.15
N ALA A 737 18.02 17.57 6.73
CA ALA A 737 17.67 18.07 5.40
C ALA A 737 18.24 17.17 4.29
N GLU A 738 19.51 16.76 4.42
CA GLU A 738 20.17 15.89 3.46
C GLU A 738 19.57 14.48 3.44
N LEU A 739 19.32 13.87 4.60
CA LEU A 739 18.70 12.54 4.65
C LEU A 739 17.29 12.58 4.04
N SER A 740 16.53 13.65 4.29
CA SER A 740 15.21 13.84 3.66
C SER A 740 15.31 13.99 2.14
N ARG A 741 16.35 14.63 1.62
CA ARG A 741 16.59 14.76 0.18
C ARG A 741 16.93 13.40 -0.43
N ARG A 742 17.90 12.68 0.17
CA ARG A 742 18.30 11.31 -0.26
C ARG A 742 17.12 10.37 -0.28
N VAL A 743 16.31 10.32 0.78
CA VAL A 743 15.12 9.44 0.82
C VAL A 743 14.13 9.83 -0.27
N GLY A 744 13.86 11.12 -0.44
CA GLY A 744 12.92 11.60 -1.46
C GLY A 744 13.35 11.25 -2.89
N GLU A 745 14.64 11.39 -3.20
CA GLU A 745 15.19 11.05 -4.52
C GLU A 745 15.29 9.55 -4.77
N THR A 746 15.74 8.77 -3.77
CA THR A 746 15.96 7.32 -3.91
C THR A 746 14.65 6.57 -4.15
N PHE A 747 13.56 7.03 -3.53
CA PHE A 747 12.23 6.43 -3.62
C PHE A 747 11.26 7.23 -4.50
N ASP A 748 11.68 8.33 -5.14
CA ASP A 748 10.77 9.25 -5.84
C ASP A 748 9.49 9.58 -5.02
N ALA A 749 9.67 9.88 -3.73
CA ALA A 749 8.59 9.92 -2.75
C ALA A 749 8.57 11.22 -1.94
N GLN A 750 7.39 11.63 -1.48
CA GLN A 750 7.26 12.82 -0.64
C GLN A 750 7.72 12.52 0.80
N VAL A 751 8.61 13.34 1.35
CA VAL A 751 8.92 13.34 2.79
C VAL A 751 8.06 14.38 3.51
N VAL A 752 7.08 13.92 4.28
CA VAL A 752 6.22 14.72 5.16
C VAL A 752 6.85 14.74 6.54
N GLU A 753 7.35 15.91 6.93
CA GLU A 753 7.96 16.09 8.24
C GLU A 753 6.99 16.79 9.19
N PHE A 754 6.91 16.26 10.40
CA PHE A 754 6.14 16.82 11.50
C PHE A 754 7.07 17.38 12.57
N TYR A 755 6.64 18.48 13.17
CA TYR A 755 7.12 18.92 14.46
C TYR A 755 5.95 18.93 15.44
N ALA A 756 6.22 18.46 16.66
CA ALA A 756 5.30 18.56 17.78
C ALA A 756 6.05 19.05 19.02
N SER A 757 5.48 20.01 19.74
CA SER A 757 6.05 20.46 21.02
C SER A 757 6.02 19.36 22.09
N THR A 758 6.73 19.59 23.19
CA THR A 758 6.79 18.67 24.34
C THR A 758 5.40 18.39 24.90
N GLU A 759 4.63 19.43 25.21
CA GLU A 759 3.22 19.31 25.62
C GLU A 759 2.32 18.90 24.44
N GLY A 760 2.76 19.20 23.23
CA GLY A 760 2.18 18.68 21.99
C GLY A 760 1.01 19.47 21.44
N GLU A 761 0.70 20.63 22.02
CA GLU A 761 -0.33 21.55 21.53
C GLU A 761 0.07 22.30 20.25
N ILE A 762 1.38 22.45 20.00
CA ILE A 762 1.88 22.97 18.73
C ILE A 762 2.22 21.80 17.82
N VAL A 763 1.56 21.73 16.67
CA VAL A 763 1.85 20.78 15.59
C VAL A 763 2.06 21.54 14.29
N LEU A 764 3.25 21.37 13.70
CA LEU A 764 3.60 21.87 12.38
C LEU A 764 3.76 20.68 11.43
N ALA A 765 3.31 20.84 10.19
CA ALA A 765 3.47 19.80 9.17
C ALA A 765 3.82 20.38 7.80
N LYS A 766 4.78 19.73 7.13
CA LYS A 766 5.15 20.05 5.74
C LYS A 766 4.30 19.26 4.76
N VAL A 767 3.35 19.93 4.09
CA VAL A 767 2.37 19.29 3.17
C VAL A 767 2.78 19.39 1.69
N ARG A 768 3.69 20.30 1.32
CA ARG A 768 4.21 20.48 -0.05
C ARG A 768 5.69 20.09 -0.14
N GLY A 769 6.10 19.55 -1.29
CA GLY A 769 7.50 19.21 -1.59
C GLY A 769 8.37 20.45 -1.87
N GLY A 770 9.68 20.22 -2.02
CA GLY A 770 10.64 21.25 -2.47
C GLY A 770 11.43 21.98 -1.38
N LYS A 771 11.22 21.65 -0.10
CA LYS A 771 11.97 22.23 1.05
C LYS A 771 12.39 21.16 2.06
N PRO A 772 13.47 20.40 1.81
CA PRO A 772 14.05 19.49 2.82
C PRO A 772 14.44 20.27 4.10
N GLY A 773 14.19 19.72 5.28
CA GLY A 773 14.48 20.36 6.58
C GLY A 773 13.37 21.25 7.17
N ALA A 774 12.48 21.81 6.33
CA ALA A 774 11.35 22.61 6.80
C ALA A 774 10.33 21.77 7.60
N LYS A 775 9.84 22.31 8.72
CA LYS A 775 8.79 21.69 9.56
C LYS A 775 7.38 22.10 9.13
N GLY A 776 7.28 22.96 8.12
CA GLY A 776 6.03 23.36 7.49
C GLY A 776 5.23 24.35 8.32
N ARG A 777 3.90 24.21 8.33
CA ARG A 777 2.98 25.22 8.90
C ARG A 777 2.09 24.63 9.97
N ARG A 778 1.53 25.51 10.81
CA ARG A 778 0.54 25.18 11.82
C ARG A 778 -0.64 24.41 11.21
N LEU A 779 -0.97 23.26 11.79
CA LEU A 779 -2.17 22.51 11.43
C LEU A 779 -3.44 23.15 12.04
N PRO A 780 -4.62 23.04 11.40
CA PRO A 780 -5.88 23.37 12.06
C PRO A 780 -6.05 22.60 13.37
N GLY A 781 -6.60 23.24 14.41
CA GLY A 781 -6.75 22.64 15.74
C GLY A 781 -5.47 22.60 16.59
N SER A 782 -4.31 22.99 16.05
CA SER A 782 -3.10 23.28 16.83
C SER A 782 -3.19 24.66 17.48
N ALA A 783 -2.49 24.86 18.60
CA ALA A 783 -2.37 26.15 19.26
C ALA A 783 -1.85 27.24 18.29
N ASP A 784 -2.36 28.47 18.44
CA ASP A 784 -1.79 29.65 17.78
C ASP A 784 -0.32 29.80 18.17
N VAL A 785 0.52 30.24 17.22
CA VAL A 785 1.97 30.30 17.40
C VAL A 785 2.52 31.67 17.06
N ALA A 786 3.61 32.04 17.74
CA ALA A 786 4.43 33.22 17.45
C ALA A 786 5.92 32.88 17.64
N LEU A 787 6.80 33.68 17.03
CA LEU A 787 8.24 33.63 17.26
C LEU A 787 8.64 34.90 18.01
N VAL A 788 9.19 34.76 19.20
CA VAL A 788 9.59 35.90 20.05
C VAL A 788 11.10 35.92 20.27
N ASP A 789 11.65 37.13 20.37
CA ASP A 789 13.08 37.34 20.50
C ASP A 789 13.60 36.92 21.90
N TYR A 790 14.87 36.52 21.99
CA TYR A 790 15.46 35.90 23.17
C TYR A 790 16.93 36.30 23.38
N TYR A 791 17.23 36.90 24.53
CA TYR A 791 18.59 37.20 24.96
C TYR A 791 19.25 35.99 25.60
N PHE A 792 20.18 35.36 24.86
CA PHE A 792 20.91 34.18 25.32
C PHE A 792 21.79 34.46 26.56
N ASP A 793 22.45 35.61 26.63
CA ASP A 793 23.35 35.96 27.75
C ASP A 793 22.61 36.08 29.09
N SER A 794 21.37 36.57 29.06
CA SER A 794 20.56 36.79 30.27
C SER A 794 19.51 35.70 30.53
N GLY A 795 19.25 34.85 29.54
CA GLY A 795 18.21 33.82 29.58
C GLY A 795 16.79 34.39 29.64
N ARG A 796 16.54 35.54 29.00
CA ARG A 796 15.25 36.25 29.04
C ARG A 796 14.72 36.56 27.65
N PHE A 797 13.40 36.66 27.53
CA PHE A 797 12.76 37.18 26.33
C PHE A 797 12.98 38.69 26.20
N VAL A 798 12.99 39.21 24.97
CA VAL A 798 13.06 40.65 24.71
C VAL A 798 11.68 41.26 24.86
N GLU A 799 11.60 42.34 25.62
CA GLU A 799 10.39 43.13 25.83
C GLU A 799 10.47 44.46 25.07
N ASP A 800 9.33 44.93 24.57
CA ASP A 800 9.18 46.25 23.97
C ASP A 800 9.06 47.36 25.03
N GLY A 801 8.86 48.61 24.58
CA GLY A 801 8.74 49.77 25.47
C GLY A 801 7.52 49.75 26.40
N ASP A 802 6.52 48.92 26.11
CA ASP A 802 5.30 48.74 26.91
C ASP A 802 5.36 47.50 27.82
N GLY A 803 6.45 46.72 27.76
CA GLY A 803 6.69 45.52 28.56
C GLY A 803 6.07 44.24 27.98
N PHE A 804 5.72 44.23 26.69
CA PHE A 804 5.25 43.04 25.97
C PHE A 804 6.40 42.36 25.23
N LEU A 805 6.30 41.06 24.96
CA LEU A 805 7.35 40.35 24.22
C LEU A 805 7.40 40.80 22.76
N GLN A 806 8.61 41.01 22.25
CA GLN A 806 8.84 41.41 20.87
C GLN A 806 8.81 40.19 19.93
N GLU A 807 7.93 40.23 18.92
CA GLU A 807 7.95 39.26 17.82
C GLU A 807 9.13 39.52 16.88
N VAL A 808 9.78 38.45 16.40
CA VAL A 808 10.85 38.54 15.39
C VAL A 808 10.28 38.65 13.98
N GLY A 809 11.03 39.26 13.07
CA GLY A 809 10.67 39.34 11.65
C GLY A 809 10.80 38.01 10.90
N ASP A 810 10.25 37.95 9.69
CA ASP A 810 10.52 36.83 8.79
C ASP A 810 12.02 36.76 8.49
N GLY A 811 12.59 35.56 8.51
CA GLY A 811 14.03 35.35 8.36
C GLY A 811 14.84 35.47 9.66
N GLU A 812 14.25 35.95 10.76
CA GLU A 812 14.94 36.05 12.06
C GLU A 812 14.68 34.81 12.94
N VAL A 813 15.63 34.53 13.83
CA VAL A 813 15.54 33.38 14.75
C VAL A 813 14.84 33.84 16.02
N GLY A 814 13.75 33.16 16.40
CA GLY A 814 13.02 33.41 17.63
C GLY A 814 12.61 32.12 18.32
N VAL A 815 12.27 32.21 19.60
CA VAL A 815 11.72 31.08 20.36
C VAL A 815 10.26 30.89 19.97
N LEU A 816 9.91 29.65 19.62
CA LEU A 816 8.54 29.29 19.29
C LEU A 816 7.70 29.21 20.56
N ILE A 817 6.68 30.05 20.64
CA ILE A 817 5.68 30.07 21.70
C ILE A 817 4.30 29.69 21.16
N GLY A 818 3.49 29.05 22.01
CA GLY A 818 2.12 28.63 21.70
C GLY A 818 1.13 29.25 22.64
N ARG A 819 -0.06 29.61 22.16
CA ARG A 819 -1.12 30.15 23.01
C ARG A 819 -1.63 29.06 23.95
N ALA A 820 -1.69 29.35 25.24
CA ALA A 820 -2.06 28.37 26.25
C ALA A 820 -3.58 28.15 26.27
N ASP A 821 -4.00 26.89 26.22
CA ASP A 821 -5.38 26.49 26.50
C ASP A 821 -5.63 26.49 28.03
N PRO A 822 -6.61 27.23 28.55
CA PRO A 822 -6.91 27.26 29.99
C PRO A 822 -7.41 25.93 30.55
N ASP A 823 -7.94 25.03 29.71
CA ASP A 823 -8.41 23.71 30.13
C ASP A 823 -7.27 22.67 30.20
N VAL A 824 -6.06 23.03 29.78
CA VAL A 824 -4.88 22.15 29.77
C VAL A 824 -3.90 22.56 30.87
N THR A 825 -3.38 21.57 31.60
CA THR A 825 -2.31 21.81 32.58
C THR A 825 -0.96 21.85 31.87
N HIS A 826 -0.38 23.04 31.78
CA HIS A 826 0.94 23.27 31.17
C HIS A 826 2.07 22.97 32.16
N ARG A 827 3.06 22.15 31.77
CA ARG A 827 4.29 21.96 32.56
C ARG A 827 5.44 22.86 32.11
N ASP A 828 5.37 23.40 30.90
CA ASP A 828 6.35 24.34 30.36
C ASP A 828 6.18 25.74 30.99
N VAL A 829 7.12 26.64 30.68
CA VAL A 829 7.11 28.01 31.19
C VAL A 829 5.89 28.75 30.65
N LEU A 830 4.88 28.95 31.50
CA LEU A 830 3.71 29.73 31.20
C LEU A 830 4.06 31.23 31.29
N LEU A 831 3.94 31.90 30.16
CA LEU A 831 4.12 33.33 29.99
C LEU A 831 2.74 34.00 30.06
N ARG A 832 2.65 35.14 30.77
CA ARG A 832 1.40 35.89 30.93
C ARG A 832 1.62 37.34 30.55
N GLY A 833 0.63 37.95 29.89
CA GLY A 833 0.79 39.33 29.42
C GLY A 833 1.86 39.44 28.33
N VAL A 834 1.87 38.49 27.41
CA VAL A 834 2.87 38.34 26.34
C VAL A 834 2.70 39.41 25.28
N PHE A 835 1.53 39.49 24.63
CA PHE A 835 1.27 40.50 23.61
C PHE A 835 0.19 41.51 24.03
N ARG A 836 -0.54 41.20 25.11
CA ARG A 836 -1.57 42.06 25.68
C ARG A 836 -1.90 41.65 27.10
N PRO A 837 -2.45 42.56 27.94
CA PRO A 837 -2.82 42.21 29.30
C PRO A 837 -3.81 41.02 29.35
N GLY A 838 -3.47 40.02 30.17
CA GLY A 838 -4.34 38.87 30.44
C GLY A 838 -4.29 37.73 29.42
N ASP A 839 -3.46 37.80 28.37
CA ASP A 839 -3.18 36.63 27.55
C ASP A 839 -2.22 35.65 28.27
N ALA A 840 -2.18 34.41 27.79
CA ALA A 840 -1.32 33.36 28.32
C ALA A 840 -0.78 32.51 27.17
N TRP A 841 0.52 32.25 27.21
CA TRP A 841 1.26 31.46 26.24
C TRP A 841 2.22 30.52 26.97
N PHE A 842 2.69 29.48 26.30
CA PHE A 842 3.76 28.63 26.81
C PHE A 842 4.94 28.66 25.85
N SER A 843 6.15 28.60 26.40
CA SER A 843 7.37 28.48 25.60
C SER A 843 7.72 27.03 25.34
N THR A 844 8.05 26.71 24.09
CA THR A 844 8.57 25.38 23.75
C THR A 844 10.06 25.23 24.03
N GLY A 845 10.79 26.33 24.19
CA GLY A 845 12.26 26.36 24.22
C GLY A 845 12.94 26.00 22.90
N HIS A 846 12.19 25.72 21.83
CA HIS A 846 12.75 25.46 20.51
C HIS A 846 12.84 26.76 19.71
N LEU A 847 13.98 26.96 19.05
CA LEU A 847 14.28 28.11 18.21
C LEU A 847 13.90 27.80 16.79
N PHE A 848 13.15 28.72 16.18
CA PHE A 848 12.67 28.61 14.83
C PHE A 848 12.94 29.89 14.06
N ARG A 849 13.03 29.74 12.75
CA ARG A 849 12.94 30.84 11.79
C ARG A 849 11.74 30.59 10.89
N ARG A 850 11.01 31.65 10.54
CA ARG A 850 9.95 31.61 9.54
C ARG A 850 10.49 32.15 8.22
N ASP A 851 10.24 31.44 7.12
CA ASP A 851 10.59 31.94 5.78
C ASP A 851 9.47 32.78 5.16
N GLU A 852 9.77 33.43 4.03
CA GLU A 852 8.83 34.31 3.31
C GLU A 852 7.56 33.59 2.81
N ASP A 853 7.64 32.27 2.60
CA ASP A 853 6.46 31.47 2.23
C ASP A 853 5.61 31.12 3.46
N GLY A 854 6.12 31.36 4.67
CA GLY A 854 5.47 31.08 5.94
C GLY A 854 5.72 29.68 6.48
N ASP A 855 6.75 28.98 6.01
CA ASP A 855 7.19 27.69 6.56
C ASP A 855 8.18 27.91 7.71
N TYR A 856 8.03 27.10 8.75
CA TYR A 856 8.87 27.15 9.96
C TYR A 856 10.05 26.18 9.81
N TRP A 857 11.24 26.66 10.18
CA TRP A 857 12.51 25.94 10.15
C TRP A 857 13.08 25.84 11.55
N LEU A 858 13.28 24.61 12.04
CA LEU A 858 13.89 24.38 13.35
C LEU A 858 15.38 24.74 13.27
N VAL A 859 15.83 25.61 14.17
CA VAL A 859 17.21 26.12 14.20
C VAL A 859 18.00 25.48 15.34
N ASP A 860 17.43 25.42 16.54
CA ASP A 860 18.04 24.74 17.70
C ASP A 860 17.04 24.62 18.87
N ASP A 861 17.52 24.20 20.02
CA ASP A 861 16.88 24.33 21.33
C ASP A 861 17.69 25.28 22.20
N VAL A 862 17.04 26.18 22.94
CA VAL A 862 17.71 27.17 23.80
C VAL A 862 18.68 26.55 24.81
N ARG A 863 18.49 25.27 25.17
CA ARG A 863 19.35 24.52 26.09
C ARG A 863 20.59 23.94 25.42
N THR A 864 20.63 23.88 24.10
CA THR A 864 21.75 23.31 23.32
C THR A 864 22.51 24.33 22.49
N VAL A 865 22.02 25.57 22.39
CA VAL A 865 22.78 26.68 21.81
C VAL A 865 24.04 26.93 22.62
N ALA A 866 25.18 26.97 21.94
CA ALA A 866 26.45 27.38 22.54
C ALA A 866 26.55 28.91 22.49
N VAL A 867 26.63 29.54 23.65
CA VAL A 867 26.84 30.99 23.76
C VAL A 867 28.34 31.24 23.80
N THR A 868 28.92 31.57 22.65
CA THR A 868 30.36 31.76 22.47
C THR A 868 30.74 33.25 22.52
N ASP A 869 32.04 33.54 22.49
CA ASP A 869 32.57 34.88 22.26
C ASP A 869 32.12 35.52 20.92
N ARG A 870 31.71 34.68 19.96
CA ARG A 870 31.15 35.07 18.66
C ARG A 870 29.63 35.23 18.69
N GLY A 871 28.99 35.06 19.85
CA GLY A 871 27.54 35.05 20.02
C GLY A 871 26.94 33.63 20.03
N PRO A 872 25.60 33.50 19.93
CA PRO A 872 24.92 32.21 19.93
C PRO A 872 25.22 31.42 18.65
N VAL A 873 25.72 30.20 18.78
CA VAL A 873 26.03 29.28 17.68
C VAL A 873 25.01 28.14 17.65
N TYR A 874 24.37 27.96 16.50
CA TYR A 874 23.30 26.98 16.31
C TYR A 874 23.81 25.67 15.70
N SER A 875 23.44 24.56 16.32
CA SER A 875 23.89 23.21 15.98
C SER A 875 23.30 22.66 14.67
N ILE A 876 22.03 22.93 14.37
CA ILE A 876 21.37 22.38 13.17
C ILE A 876 21.93 23.02 11.88
N PRO A 877 22.08 24.36 11.77
CA PRO A 877 22.67 24.96 10.57
C PRO A 877 24.09 24.48 10.26
N ILE A 878 24.90 24.17 11.28
CA ILE A 878 26.23 23.58 11.12
C ILE A 878 26.12 22.13 10.62
N THR A 879 25.20 21.35 11.21
CA THR A 879 24.92 19.96 10.80
C THR A 879 24.50 19.91 9.33
N ASP A 880 23.58 20.78 8.91
CA ASP A 880 23.08 20.83 7.54
C ASP A 880 24.17 21.18 6.52
N VAL A 881 25.17 21.98 6.88
CA VAL A 881 26.35 22.27 6.02
C VAL A 881 27.20 21.04 5.85
N LEU A 882 27.57 20.42 6.97
CA LEU A 882 28.48 19.29 6.95
C LEU A 882 27.87 18.13 6.17
N GLU A 883 26.58 17.84 6.35
CA GLU A 883 25.91 16.76 5.61
C GLU A 883 25.71 17.06 4.11
N GLN A 884 25.82 18.32 3.67
CA GLN A 884 25.84 18.65 2.25
C GLN A 884 27.16 18.31 1.56
N LEU A 885 28.23 18.07 2.32
CA LEU A 885 29.47 17.52 1.78
C LEU A 885 29.21 16.06 1.38
N GLY A 886 29.38 15.73 0.11
CA GLY A 886 29.08 14.39 -0.43
C GLY A 886 29.84 13.25 0.25
N GLN A 887 30.97 13.57 0.88
CA GLN A 887 31.84 12.68 1.67
C GLN A 887 31.24 12.39 3.05
N VAL A 888 30.51 13.35 3.65
CA VAL A 888 29.93 13.20 4.98
C VAL A 888 28.67 12.36 4.88
N GLU A 889 28.61 11.34 5.72
CA GLU A 889 27.43 10.51 5.87
C GLU A 889 26.47 11.16 6.87
N GLN A 890 26.96 11.47 8.06
CA GLN A 890 26.19 12.06 9.14
C GLN A 890 27.04 13.03 9.95
N ALA A 891 26.44 14.10 10.45
CA ALA A 891 27.10 15.02 11.38
C ALA A 891 26.33 15.16 12.71
N VAL A 892 27.06 15.34 13.80
CA VAL A 892 26.51 15.68 15.12
C VAL A 892 27.31 16.81 15.73
N VAL A 893 26.63 17.91 16.01
CA VAL A 893 27.20 19.09 16.66
C VAL A 893 26.87 19.08 18.14
N TYR A 894 27.88 19.33 18.97
CA TYR A 894 27.78 19.38 20.42
C TYR A 894 28.72 20.46 20.98
N GLN A 895 28.60 20.73 22.29
CA GLN A 895 29.43 21.71 22.98
C GLN A 895 30.31 21.03 24.03
N VAL A 896 31.51 21.57 24.21
CA VAL A 896 32.47 21.18 25.25
C VAL A 896 32.83 22.41 26.09
N PRO A 897 33.19 22.25 27.38
CA PRO A 897 33.69 23.36 28.18
C PRO A 897 34.91 24.00 27.51
N GLY A 898 35.00 25.33 27.51
CA GLY A 898 36.16 26.02 26.94
C GLY A 898 37.32 26.16 27.92
N ASP A 899 38.51 26.23 27.34
CA ASP A 899 39.80 26.26 28.04
C ASP A 899 40.20 27.70 28.46
N GLY A 900 39.41 28.70 28.07
CA GLY A 900 39.66 30.13 28.27
C GLY A 900 39.31 30.63 29.69
N ALA A 901 39.82 31.82 30.04
CA ALA A 901 39.58 32.44 31.34
C ALA A 901 38.12 32.84 31.60
N ASP A 902 37.32 33.00 30.53
CA ASP A 902 35.89 33.29 30.52
C ASP A 902 35.02 32.02 30.60
N GLY A 903 35.60 30.83 30.34
CA GLY A 903 34.90 29.55 30.37
C GLY A 903 33.85 29.38 29.28
N ALA A 904 33.87 30.20 28.21
CA ALA A 904 32.89 30.14 27.12
C ALA A 904 32.95 28.77 26.41
N PRO A 905 31.82 28.09 26.15
CA PRO A 905 31.81 26.78 25.52
C PRO A 905 32.41 26.81 24.11
N ARG A 906 33.03 25.70 23.71
CA ARG A 906 33.47 25.45 22.32
C ARG A 906 32.51 24.51 21.62
N VAL A 907 32.30 24.75 20.32
CA VAL A 907 31.42 23.97 19.45
C VAL A 907 32.24 22.94 18.68
N VAL A 908 31.87 21.68 18.76
CA VAL A 908 32.56 20.59 18.07
C VAL A 908 31.56 19.86 17.18
N ALA A 909 31.99 19.47 15.99
CA ALA A 909 31.27 18.57 15.11
C ALA A 909 31.98 17.21 15.02
N ALA A 910 31.25 16.13 15.29
CA ALA A 910 31.64 14.77 14.93
C ALA A 910 30.98 14.40 13.60
N VAL A 911 31.74 13.80 12.68
CA VAL A 911 31.22 13.33 11.39
C VAL A 911 31.56 11.86 11.14
N THR A 912 30.67 11.13 10.49
CA THR A 912 30.99 9.85 9.85
C THR A 912 31.13 10.06 8.34
N VAL A 913 31.99 9.28 7.67
CA VAL A 913 32.28 9.43 6.24
C VAL A 913 31.75 8.26 5.42
N ARG A 914 31.24 8.54 4.22
CA ARG A 914 30.62 7.52 3.35
C ARG A 914 31.69 6.63 2.73
N GLY A 915 31.58 5.31 2.91
CA GLY A 915 32.33 4.32 2.11
C GLY A 915 33.85 4.51 2.10
N GLY A 916 34.44 5.01 3.18
CA GLY A 916 35.89 5.29 3.26
C GLY A 916 36.34 6.53 2.46
N ALA A 917 35.42 7.42 2.10
CA ALA A 917 35.76 8.70 1.49
C ALA A 917 36.71 9.51 2.37
N GLU A 918 37.66 10.20 1.74
CA GLU A 918 38.53 11.15 2.42
C GLU A 918 37.83 12.50 2.54
N LEU A 919 37.89 13.10 3.73
CA LEU A 919 37.42 14.46 4.00
C LEU A 919 38.64 15.31 4.37
N SER A 920 38.76 16.49 3.77
CA SER A 920 39.90 17.39 3.99
C SER A 920 39.51 18.68 4.71
N ALA A 921 40.49 19.32 5.37
CA ALA A 921 40.32 20.60 6.04
C ALA A 921 39.89 21.72 5.06
N ASP A 922 40.40 21.70 3.84
CA ASP A 922 40.07 22.69 2.81
C ASP A 922 38.60 22.60 2.39
N GLU A 923 38.06 21.39 2.20
CA GLU A 923 36.64 21.19 1.88
C GLU A 923 35.72 21.66 3.00
N ILE A 924 36.10 21.41 4.26
CA ILE A 924 35.37 21.92 5.43
C ILE A 924 35.44 23.45 5.47
N SER A 925 36.61 24.03 5.18
CA SER A 925 36.80 25.49 5.15
C SER A 925 35.93 26.16 4.10
N ASP A 926 35.91 25.61 2.89
CA ASP A 926 35.09 26.08 1.78
C ASP A 926 33.59 26.00 2.13
N ALA A 927 33.15 24.95 2.82
CA ALA A 927 31.76 24.77 3.23
C ALA A 927 31.28 25.85 4.23
N PHE A 928 32.18 26.36 5.06
CA PHE A 928 31.90 27.42 6.05
C PHE A 928 32.32 28.82 5.61
N ALA A 929 32.91 28.98 4.42
CA ALA A 929 33.31 30.28 3.90
C ALA A 929 32.12 31.26 3.87
N GLY A 930 32.33 32.46 4.44
CA GLY A 930 31.28 33.50 4.52
C GLY A 930 30.22 33.30 5.60
N ARG A 931 30.29 32.25 6.42
CA ARG A 931 29.38 32.04 7.56
C ARG A 931 29.91 32.74 8.82
N HIS A 932 29.60 34.02 8.96
CA HIS A 932 30.04 34.83 10.09
C HIS A 932 29.60 34.24 11.44
N GLY A 933 30.55 33.72 12.23
CA GLY A 933 30.33 33.21 13.58
C GLY A 933 29.56 31.88 13.68
N GLN A 934 29.05 31.32 12.58
CA GLN A 934 28.24 30.09 12.56
C GLN A 934 29.03 28.90 12.01
N TYR A 935 30.10 28.53 12.71
CA TYR A 935 30.98 27.41 12.38
C TYR A 935 31.50 26.73 13.67
N PRO A 936 31.76 25.41 13.63
CA PRO A 936 32.35 24.69 14.76
C PRO A 936 33.82 25.09 14.97
N ASP A 937 34.28 25.07 16.22
CA ASP A 937 35.69 25.30 16.56
C ASP A 937 36.58 24.08 16.18
N ALA A 938 35.98 22.88 16.11
CA ALA A 938 36.65 21.68 15.61
C ALA A 938 35.69 20.74 14.87
N VAL A 939 36.23 20.02 13.89
CA VAL A 939 35.56 18.94 13.18
C VAL A 939 36.43 17.69 13.26
N HIS A 940 35.86 16.54 13.59
CA HIS A 940 36.60 15.28 13.62
C HIS A 940 35.77 14.11 13.11
N ILE A 941 36.45 13.13 12.52
CA ILE A 941 35.85 11.89 12.07
C ILE A 941 35.71 10.93 13.25
N VAL A 942 34.55 10.31 13.39
CA VAL A 942 34.28 9.22 14.32
C VAL A 942 33.87 7.97 13.55
N ASP A 943 34.14 6.79 14.10
CA ASP A 943 33.76 5.52 13.49
C ASP A 943 32.24 5.36 13.43
N GLU A 944 31.55 5.74 14.51
CA GLU A 944 30.09 5.69 14.61
C GLU A 944 29.53 6.83 15.47
N VAL A 945 28.27 7.18 15.19
CA VAL A 945 27.50 8.07 16.06
C VAL A 945 26.55 7.22 16.91
N PRO A 946 26.64 7.26 18.26
CA PRO A 946 25.72 6.52 19.11
C PRO A 946 24.27 6.97 18.91
N LEU A 947 23.36 6.01 18.69
CA LEU A 947 21.93 6.26 18.52
C LEU A 947 21.11 5.75 19.72
N THR A 948 19.93 6.31 19.91
CA THR A 948 18.87 5.70 20.75
C THR A 948 18.22 4.52 20.02
N SER A 949 17.41 3.73 20.72
CA SER A 949 16.60 2.65 20.12
C SER A 949 15.60 3.13 19.04
N TRP A 950 15.37 4.44 18.93
CA TRP A 950 14.51 5.08 17.92
C TRP A 950 15.32 5.87 16.88
N TYR A 951 16.62 5.58 16.75
CA TYR A 951 17.54 6.16 15.78
C TYR A 951 17.86 7.65 15.96
N ARG A 952 17.57 8.23 17.14
CA ARG A 952 18.02 9.59 17.48
C ARG A 952 19.50 9.63 17.86
N PRO A 953 20.32 10.53 17.28
CA PRO A 953 21.71 10.74 17.71
C PRO A 953 21.87 11.16 19.18
N ARG A 954 22.84 10.56 19.88
CA ARG A 954 23.18 10.86 21.28
C ARG A 954 24.43 11.75 21.36
N ARG A 955 24.22 13.04 21.66
CA ARG A 955 25.30 14.03 21.81
C ARG A 955 26.14 13.85 23.07
N GLY A 956 25.55 13.31 24.15
CA GLY A 956 26.17 13.31 25.48
C GLY A 956 27.47 12.49 25.58
N ALA A 957 27.55 11.35 24.89
CA ALA A 957 28.75 10.52 24.87
C ALA A 957 29.91 11.22 24.14
N LEU A 958 29.61 11.87 23.01
CA LEU A 958 30.58 12.66 22.24
C LEU A 958 31.06 13.89 23.02
N ALA A 959 30.15 14.61 23.68
CA ALA A 959 30.50 15.74 24.52
C ALA A 959 31.37 15.35 25.72
N ALA A 960 31.14 14.17 26.31
CA ALA A 960 31.94 13.67 27.42
C ALA A 960 33.38 13.31 27.04
N ALA A 961 33.65 13.04 25.75
CA ALA A 961 35.01 12.82 25.24
C ALA A 961 35.85 14.11 25.18
N GLY A 962 35.20 15.28 25.27
CA GLY A 962 35.88 16.58 25.28
C GLY A 962 36.30 17.05 23.89
N MET A 963 37.26 17.99 23.88
CA MET A 963 37.79 18.59 22.66
C MET A 963 38.75 17.60 21.96
N PRO A 964 38.58 17.31 20.66
CA PRO A 964 39.50 16.45 19.94
C PRO A 964 40.89 17.10 19.77
N GLU A 965 41.93 16.27 19.81
CA GLU A 965 43.30 16.68 19.48
C GLU A 965 43.45 16.81 17.95
N PRO A 966 44.14 17.86 17.45
CA PRO A 966 44.39 18.00 16.02
C PRO A 966 45.16 16.79 15.45
N GLY A 967 44.78 16.33 14.27
CA GLY A 967 45.38 15.17 13.63
C GLY A 967 44.81 14.88 12.23
N PRO A 968 45.19 13.75 11.61
CA PRO A 968 44.78 13.42 10.24
C PRO A 968 43.26 13.32 10.03
N THR A 969 42.50 13.09 11.10
CA THR A 969 41.04 12.94 11.10
C THR A 969 40.36 13.96 12.00
N SER A 970 41.05 15.02 12.42
CA SER A 970 40.58 15.99 13.41
C SER A 970 41.20 17.36 13.14
N TRP A 971 40.37 18.34 12.81
CA TRP A 971 40.81 19.66 12.39
C TRP A 971 40.29 20.75 13.32
N ARG A 972 41.07 21.81 13.50
CA ARG A 972 40.66 22.99 14.28
C ARG A 972 40.51 24.21 13.41
N PHE A 973 39.54 25.05 13.74
CA PHE A 973 39.37 26.32 13.05
C PHE A 973 40.43 27.31 13.52
N ASP A 974 41.19 27.88 12.58
CA ASP A 974 42.08 29.02 12.81
C ASP A 974 41.32 30.32 12.51
N PRO A 975 40.97 31.13 13.52
CA PRO A 975 40.26 32.38 13.31
C PRO A 975 41.10 33.44 12.59
N ASP A 976 42.43 33.40 12.64
CA ASP A 976 43.28 34.38 11.96
C ASP A 976 43.34 34.10 10.45
N GLN A 977 43.32 32.81 10.08
CA GLN A 977 43.35 32.38 8.68
C GLN A 977 41.97 32.09 8.09
N GLN A 978 40.92 32.10 8.91
CA GLN A 978 39.53 31.77 8.54
C GLN A 978 39.40 30.41 7.85
N ARG A 979 40.15 29.40 8.32
CA ARG A 979 40.17 28.05 7.74
C ARG A 979 40.47 26.98 8.78
N TYR A 980 40.10 25.74 8.48
CA TYR A 980 40.48 24.57 9.25
C TYR A 980 41.89 24.10 8.88
N HIS A 981 42.62 23.54 9.85
CA HIS A 981 43.98 22.99 9.66
C HIS A 981 44.17 21.68 10.43
#